data_AF-A0A812GMC0-F1
#
_entry.id   AF-A0A812GMC0-F1
#
_cell.length_a   1.000
_cell.length_b   1.000
_cell.length_c   1.000
_cell.angle_alpha   90.00
_cell.angle_beta   90.00
_cell.angle_gamma   90.00
#
_symmetry.space_group_name_H-M   'P 1'
#
loop_
_entity.id
_entity.type
_entity.pdbx_description
1 polymer ?
#
loop_
_entity_poly.entity_id
_entity_poly.type
_entity_poly.pdbx_seq_one_letter_code
_entity_poly.pdbx_strand_id
1 'polypeptide(L)'
;MSSLFDTILTRVGGKDWNYDSLAVPQCGMVKAEDLEEPITLQQFLQEACRRPDEAKVTTLLFDVHNNVPEFGGFARIGEQVQRSELDQLPLPLEVSQALPKGAKMGLIMDNHQDGSMNVVKIFHFSEKIAINHALKLCSGDAYVPVYRPGPWAVRKTMQFLLQCLPGYRVLWNNVGQKPTNLRKAQSAQWAPEDEALRHGIDYINANAPEGDALNEQTFWILCSIREGSDTPIAGWPEAKVRDMCRNKSRGMAGAQPNYDYPLHTYSLKGFLSEFLLPLLYPLLVLHGVMMIGWPGVGKTPALIVMLLAIARHHIGRLGLVEKPSWRRAKSLDNFRHRAPQIHDGVFLDDPSRERLDMADLKSFMTAEEDQTCSGRYNDVKLSRGQVRAYAGNHLTFEDEPQFDDRTTITPEEILKMLGKTFPGEKEADVMAVLKRCIVFVFGKNALYLRLPSQHSDGIVHRIVAEDVHLDVLAPHDKYLLSEYKTGNIKIKGSDFEDSIAREQNMIHNSFMNMSEMGPKEYIDHCAKKVQERICPTPTPARRVRHLPSSSSSPEDSAIPPTVPFSVQLATPDQPRKRLLNSSVFRYPSPTRRTRGKTMPPPRPDTPAGSALETSAASAASPSGLPAVAPSSPPQDCVRNESQDAGENAKDPSGDEMDVAEDFQGDEEAAQHLGLSE
;
A
#
# COMPACT_ATOMS: atom_id res chain seq x y z
N MET A 1 -16.06 36.96 30.31
CA MET A 1 -16.45 36.16 31.50
C MET A 1 -16.75 34.76 31.01
N SER A 2 -16.47 33.71 31.81
CA SER A 2 -16.86 32.33 31.47
C SER A 2 -18.39 32.20 31.63
N SER A 3 -19.05 31.41 30.79
CA SER A 3 -20.44 31.03 31.05
C SER A 3 -20.51 29.92 32.10
N LEU A 4 -21.67 29.74 32.73
CA LEU A 4 -21.99 28.57 33.54
C LEU A 4 -21.71 27.27 32.76
N PHE A 5 -22.12 27.20 31.49
CA PHE A 5 -21.90 26.02 30.65
C PHE A 5 -20.42 25.72 30.44
N ASP A 6 -19.60 26.71 30.10
CA ASP A 6 -18.15 26.53 29.91
C ASP A 6 -17.43 26.12 31.20
N THR A 7 -17.95 26.59 32.34
CA THR A 7 -17.42 26.29 33.67
C THR A 7 -17.75 24.85 34.08
N ILE A 8 -18.99 24.40 33.89
CA ILE A 8 -19.39 23.00 34.11
C ILE A 8 -18.74 22.06 33.08
N LEU A 9 -18.60 22.47 31.81
CA LEU A 9 -17.90 21.72 30.75
C LEU A 9 -16.46 21.41 31.15
N THR A 10 -15.77 22.38 31.76
CA THR A 10 -14.41 22.21 32.29
C THR A 10 -14.38 21.21 33.46
N ARG A 11 -15.41 21.19 34.33
CA ARG A 11 -15.51 20.29 35.50
C ARG A 11 -15.89 18.85 35.14
N VAL A 12 -16.92 18.67 34.30
CA VAL A 12 -17.56 17.36 34.06
C VAL A 12 -17.23 16.74 32.70
N GLY A 13 -16.68 17.51 31.76
CA GLY A 13 -16.23 17.01 30.46
C GLY A 13 -15.07 16.00 30.54
N GLY A 14 -14.34 15.98 31.65
CA GLY A 14 -13.17 15.13 31.90
C GLY A 14 -13.44 13.62 31.91
N LYS A 15 -12.36 12.84 32.06
CA LYS A 15 -12.41 11.36 32.06
C LYS A 15 -12.94 10.77 33.37
N ASP A 16 -12.97 11.56 34.43
CA ASP A 16 -13.29 11.13 35.80
C ASP A 16 -14.80 11.14 36.10
N TRP A 17 -15.61 11.66 35.17
CA TRP A 17 -17.07 11.61 35.20
C TRP A 17 -17.61 10.58 34.20
N ASN A 18 -18.69 9.89 34.58
CA ASN A 18 -19.48 9.02 33.72
C ASN A 18 -20.68 9.74 33.10
N TYR A 19 -21.23 9.15 32.04
CA TYR A 19 -22.56 9.42 31.52
C TYR A 19 -23.23 8.05 31.36
N ASP A 20 -24.27 7.78 32.14
CA ASP A 20 -24.91 6.47 32.19
C ASP A 20 -26.34 6.57 31.62
N SER A 21 -26.60 5.91 30.49
CA SER A 21 -27.94 5.82 29.89
C SER A 21 -28.78 4.80 30.65
N LEU A 22 -29.92 5.20 31.22
CA LEU A 22 -30.71 4.35 32.11
C LEU A 22 -31.77 3.52 31.38
N ALA A 23 -31.88 2.24 31.77
CA ALA A 23 -32.95 1.34 31.30
C ALA A 23 -34.32 1.72 31.89
N VAL A 24 -34.34 2.30 33.08
CA VAL A 24 -35.52 2.80 33.82
C VAL A 24 -35.22 4.24 34.24
N PRO A 25 -36.13 5.22 34.07
CA PRO A 25 -35.83 6.61 34.37
C PRO A 25 -35.70 6.86 35.88
N GLN A 26 -34.84 7.79 36.26
CA GLN A 26 -34.79 8.32 37.62
C GLN A 26 -35.99 9.26 37.83
N CYS A 27 -37.03 8.74 38.50
CA CYS A 27 -38.23 9.48 38.89
C CYS A 27 -38.14 9.96 40.34
N GLY A 28 -38.43 11.23 40.63
CA GLY A 28 -38.49 11.73 42.01
C GLY A 28 -38.61 13.24 42.15
N MET A 29 -39.05 13.69 43.33
CA MET A 29 -38.99 15.10 43.75
C MET A 29 -37.60 15.42 44.31
N VAL A 30 -37.01 16.53 43.90
CA VAL A 30 -35.74 17.05 44.41
C VAL A 30 -35.90 18.54 44.67
N LYS A 31 -35.61 19.00 45.89
CA LYS A 31 -35.68 20.42 46.22
C LYS A 31 -34.38 21.13 45.83
N ALA A 32 -34.44 22.45 45.70
CA ALA A 32 -33.24 23.29 45.64
C ALA A 32 -32.35 23.15 46.89
N GLU A 33 -32.93 22.81 48.05
CA GLU A 33 -32.23 22.51 49.30
C GLU A 33 -31.36 21.23 49.22
N ASP A 34 -31.72 20.27 48.35
CA ASP A 34 -31.08 18.95 48.24
C ASP A 34 -29.94 18.92 47.19
N LEU A 35 -29.63 20.07 46.57
CA LEU A 35 -28.68 20.22 45.46
C LEU A 35 -27.44 21.00 45.91
N GLU A 36 -26.24 20.54 45.52
CA GLU A 36 -24.98 21.27 45.81
C GLU A 36 -24.94 22.65 45.12
N GLU A 37 -25.41 22.69 43.88
CA GLU A 37 -25.41 23.86 42.99
C GLU A 37 -26.74 23.93 42.23
N PRO A 38 -27.84 24.38 42.87
CA PRO A 38 -29.13 24.53 42.21
C PRO A 38 -29.11 25.68 41.20
N ILE A 39 -29.68 25.45 40.02
CA ILE A 39 -29.84 26.47 38.98
C ILE A 39 -31.33 26.71 38.68
N THR A 40 -31.67 27.92 38.27
CA THR A 40 -33.02 28.22 37.77
C THR A 40 -33.18 27.76 36.32
N LEU A 41 -34.43 27.50 35.92
CA LEU A 41 -34.75 27.25 34.51
C LEU A 41 -34.28 28.41 33.61
N GLN A 42 -34.42 29.66 34.04
CA GLN A 42 -33.97 30.82 33.26
C GLN A 42 -32.46 30.78 32.99
N GLN A 43 -31.63 30.45 33.98
CA GLN A 43 -30.17 30.29 33.79
C GLN A 43 -29.85 29.13 32.86
N PHE A 44 -30.52 27.99 33.01
CA PHE A 44 -30.37 26.85 32.10
C PHE A 44 -30.66 27.22 30.64
N LEU A 45 -31.74 27.95 30.38
CA LEU A 45 -32.12 28.36 29.02
C LEU A 45 -31.20 29.43 28.44
N GLN A 46 -30.71 30.36 29.27
CA GLN A 46 -29.83 31.45 28.82
C GLN A 46 -28.39 31.00 28.57
N GLU A 47 -27.88 30.03 29.34
CA GLU A 47 -26.45 29.67 29.29
C GLU A 47 -26.16 28.30 28.66
N ALA A 48 -27.11 27.35 28.71
CA ALA A 48 -26.93 26.00 28.16
C ALA A 48 -27.69 25.74 26.85
N CYS A 49 -28.70 26.56 26.53
CA CYS A 49 -29.59 26.35 25.38
C CYS A 49 -29.50 27.48 24.34
N ARG A 50 -30.05 27.21 23.17
CA ARG A 50 -30.31 28.17 22.10
C ARG A 50 -31.62 27.83 21.37
N ARG A 51 -32.15 28.78 20.60
CA ARG A 51 -33.28 28.51 19.70
C ARG A 51 -32.89 27.54 18.58
N PRO A 52 -33.84 26.74 18.06
CA PRO A 52 -33.60 25.70 17.05
C PRO A 52 -33.34 26.24 15.63
N ASP A 53 -33.48 27.55 15.41
CA ASP A 53 -33.63 28.20 14.11
C ASP A 53 -32.50 27.92 13.09
N GLU A 54 -31.29 27.65 13.57
CA GLU A 54 -30.10 27.34 12.75
C GLU A 54 -29.76 25.83 12.71
N ALA A 55 -30.47 25.00 13.48
CA ALA A 55 -30.16 23.58 13.63
C ALA A 55 -30.85 22.73 12.55
N LYS A 56 -30.09 22.11 11.63
CA LYS A 56 -30.69 21.20 10.62
C LYS A 56 -31.24 19.91 11.24
N VAL A 57 -30.51 19.37 12.23
CA VAL A 57 -30.81 18.09 12.91
C VAL A 57 -30.50 18.21 14.41
N THR A 58 -31.08 17.33 15.23
CA THR A 58 -30.71 17.17 16.64
C THR A 58 -30.83 15.72 17.13
N THR A 59 -30.19 15.40 18.25
CA THR A 59 -30.45 14.19 19.07
C THR A 59 -31.03 14.51 20.45
N LEU A 60 -31.20 15.81 20.77
CA LEU A 60 -31.73 16.30 22.05
C LEU A 60 -32.51 17.59 21.83
N LEU A 61 -33.78 17.63 22.27
CA LEU A 61 -34.66 18.79 22.17
C LEU A 61 -35.34 19.03 23.52
N PHE A 62 -35.49 20.30 23.89
CA PHE A 62 -36.26 20.73 25.05
C PHE A 62 -37.53 21.44 24.57
N ASP A 63 -38.68 21.09 25.15
CA ASP A 63 -39.94 21.81 24.99
C ASP A 63 -40.35 22.39 26.35
N VAL A 64 -40.44 23.72 26.40
CA VAL A 64 -40.44 24.47 27.66
C VAL A 64 -41.74 25.24 27.83
N HIS A 65 -42.32 25.13 29.02
CA HIS A 65 -43.55 25.83 29.38
C HIS A 65 -43.32 26.60 30.68
N ASN A 66 -43.50 27.92 30.63
CA ASN A 66 -43.26 28.80 31.77
C ASN A 66 -44.58 29.23 32.41
N ASN A 67 -44.64 29.23 33.74
CA ASN A 67 -45.78 29.71 34.54
C ASN A 67 -47.14 29.09 34.16
N VAL A 68 -47.18 27.79 33.89
CA VAL A 68 -48.44 27.08 33.59
C VAL A 68 -49.20 26.73 34.87
N PRO A 69 -50.54 26.58 34.84
CA PRO A 69 -51.32 26.28 36.04
C PRO A 69 -50.89 24.98 36.72
N GLU A 70 -50.84 24.99 38.06
CA GLU A 70 -50.46 23.81 38.83
C GLU A 70 -51.42 22.63 38.61
N PHE A 71 -50.86 21.48 38.26
CA PHE A 71 -51.56 20.20 38.21
C PHE A 71 -50.90 19.18 39.15
N GLY A 72 -51.71 18.43 39.89
CA GLY A 72 -51.24 17.43 40.84
C GLY A 72 -50.91 16.07 40.22
N GLY A 73 -50.39 15.15 41.06
CA GLY A 73 -50.22 13.74 40.68
C GLY A 73 -48.89 13.40 40.01
N PHE A 74 -47.81 14.13 40.29
CA PHE A 74 -46.48 13.96 39.67
C PHE A 74 -45.99 12.50 39.60
N ALA A 75 -46.25 11.66 40.61
CA ALA A 75 -45.89 10.25 40.59
C ALA A 75 -46.59 9.46 39.46
N ARG A 76 -47.88 9.73 39.20
CA ARG A 76 -48.64 9.14 38.10
C ARG A 76 -48.10 9.62 36.75
N ILE A 77 -47.76 10.91 36.65
CA ILE A 77 -47.14 11.49 35.45
C ILE A 77 -45.79 10.79 35.17
N GLY A 78 -45.00 10.53 36.21
CA GLY A 78 -43.77 9.73 36.12
C GLY A 78 -44.01 8.32 35.60
N GLU A 79 -45.02 7.59 36.10
CA GLU A 79 -45.39 6.27 35.57
C GLU A 79 -45.83 6.31 34.11
N GLN A 80 -46.67 7.28 33.73
CA GLN A 80 -47.16 7.43 32.35
C GLN A 80 -46.01 7.72 31.38
N VAL A 81 -45.10 8.62 31.74
CA VAL A 81 -43.88 8.90 30.95
C VAL A 81 -42.97 7.67 30.86
N GLN A 82 -42.79 6.93 31.96
CA GLN A 82 -41.99 5.69 31.97
C GLN A 82 -42.60 4.59 31.07
N ARG A 83 -43.93 4.51 30.96
CA ARG A 83 -44.65 3.55 30.09
C ARG A 83 -44.86 4.04 28.66
N SER A 84 -44.47 5.28 28.33
CA SER A 84 -44.76 5.94 27.06
C SER A 84 -46.26 6.21 26.79
N GLU A 85 -47.08 6.30 27.84
CA GLU A 85 -48.51 6.67 27.83
C GLU A 85 -48.67 8.21 27.70
N LEU A 86 -48.04 8.80 26.68
CA LEU A 86 -47.81 10.26 26.57
C LEU A 86 -49.05 11.05 26.11
N ASP A 87 -50.03 10.35 25.56
CA ASP A 87 -51.36 10.81 25.19
C ASP A 87 -52.29 11.00 26.41
N GLN A 88 -51.96 10.39 27.54
CA GLN A 88 -52.74 10.46 28.79
C GLN A 88 -52.20 11.48 29.81
N LEU A 89 -51.25 12.31 29.40
CA LEU A 89 -50.66 13.35 30.24
C LEU A 89 -51.55 14.61 30.24
N PRO A 90 -51.63 15.37 31.36
CA PRO A 90 -52.41 16.60 31.40
C PRO A 90 -51.84 17.65 30.44
N LEU A 91 -52.69 18.46 29.81
CA LEU A 91 -52.26 19.69 29.15
C LEU A 91 -51.48 20.56 30.15
N PRO A 92 -50.25 21.04 29.84
CA PRO A 92 -49.64 21.12 28.50
C PRO A 92 -48.65 19.99 28.16
N LEU A 93 -48.52 18.98 29.02
CA LEU A 93 -47.55 17.88 28.89
C LEU A 93 -47.86 16.94 27.73
N GLU A 94 -49.14 16.79 27.37
CA GLU A 94 -49.65 15.97 26.27
C GLU A 94 -48.76 16.07 25.01
N VAL A 95 -48.47 14.93 24.39
CA VAL A 95 -47.71 14.86 23.13
C VAL A 95 -48.60 14.27 22.04
N SER A 96 -49.12 15.11 21.17
CA SER A 96 -50.13 14.79 20.15
C SER A 96 -49.62 13.93 18.97
N GLN A 97 -48.36 13.50 19.01
CA GLN A 97 -47.73 12.64 18.00
C GLN A 97 -46.88 11.56 18.68
N ALA A 98 -46.96 10.33 18.17
CA ALA A 98 -46.14 9.23 18.68
C ALA A 98 -44.64 9.53 18.52
N LEU A 99 -43.85 9.17 19.53
CA LEU A 99 -42.40 9.34 19.47
C LEU A 99 -41.77 8.47 18.36
N PRO A 100 -40.68 8.93 17.72
CA PRO A 100 -39.86 8.09 16.84
C PRO A 100 -39.37 6.82 17.54
N LYS A 101 -39.21 5.72 16.78
CA LYS A 101 -38.72 4.44 17.31
C LYS A 101 -37.38 4.64 18.03
N GLY A 102 -37.29 4.24 19.30
CA GLY A 102 -36.09 4.37 20.13
C GLY A 102 -35.93 5.72 20.84
N ALA A 103 -36.76 6.72 20.53
CA ALA A 103 -36.77 7.99 21.27
C ALA A 103 -37.45 7.85 22.65
N LYS A 104 -37.03 8.70 23.59
CA LYS A 104 -37.52 8.74 24.98
C LYS A 104 -37.84 10.17 25.39
N MET A 105 -38.94 10.39 26.12
CA MET A 105 -39.24 11.67 26.76
C MET A 105 -38.89 11.60 28.25
N GLY A 106 -38.03 12.50 28.72
CA GLY A 106 -37.87 12.86 30.12
C GLY A 106 -38.65 14.13 30.47
N LEU A 107 -38.69 14.49 31.75
CA LEU A 107 -39.48 15.62 32.25
C LEU A 107 -38.86 16.24 33.50
N ILE A 108 -39.00 17.56 33.67
CA ILE A 108 -38.74 18.30 34.91
C ILE A 108 -39.92 19.26 35.13
N MET A 109 -40.47 19.29 36.34
CA MET A 109 -41.61 20.11 36.74
C MET A 109 -41.28 20.82 38.07
N ASP A 110 -41.04 22.13 38.01
CA ASP A 110 -40.69 22.96 39.16
C ASP A 110 -41.89 23.83 39.57
N ASN A 111 -42.27 23.81 40.85
CA ASN A 111 -43.52 24.37 41.35
C ASN A 111 -43.23 25.58 42.25
N HIS A 112 -43.71 26.76 41.85
CA HIS A 112 -43.43 28.02 42.52
C HIS A 112 -44.25 28.24 43.81
N GLN A 113 -45.19 27.34 44.13
CA GLN A 113 -46.10 27.42 45.28
C GLN A 113 -47.08 28.61 45.27
N ASP A 114 -47.18 29.34 44.14
CA ASP A 114 -48.14 30.41 43.88
C ASP A 114 -49.34 29.96 43.03
N GLY A 115 -49.43 28.66 42.73
CA GLY A 115 -50.39 28.07 41.79
C GLY A 115 -49.89 27.95 40.35
N SER A 116 -48.63 28.33 40.08
CA SER A 116 -47.95 28.15 38.80
C SER A 116 -46.74 27.20 38.91
N MET A 117 -46.37 26.62 37.76
CA MET A 117 -45.18 25.80 37.61
C MET A 117 -44.47 26.03 36.28
N ASN A 118 -43.17 25.73 36.28
CA ASN A 118 -42.35 25.65 35.08
C ASN A 118 -42.14 24.17 34.70
N VAL A 119 -42.13 23.89 33.40
CA VAL A 119 -42.00 22.53 32.85
C VAL A 119 -40.96 22.50 31.75
N VAL A 120 -40.10 21.47 31.77
CA VAL A 120 -39.25 21.07 30.65
C VAL A 120 -39.57 19.64 30.26
N LYS A 121 -40.08 19.42 29.05
CA LYS A 121 -40.09 18.10 28.39
C LYS A 121 -38.76 17.92 27.66
N ILE A 122 -38.14 16.76 27.81
CA ILE A 122 -36.78 16.45 27.34
C ILE A 122 -36.83 15.29 26.35
N PHE A 123 -36.73 15.56 25.05
CA PHE A 123 -36.77 14.52 24.03
C PHE A 123 -35.34 14.06 23.69
N HIS A 124 -35.03 12.81 24.03
CA HIS A 124 -33.82 12.10 23.59
C HIS A 124 -34.16 11.26 22.37
N PHE A 125 -33.42 11.44 21.27
CA PHE A 125 -33.55 10.64 20.06
C PHE A 125 -32.35 9.69 19.93
N SER A 126 -32.60 8.43 19.56
CA SER A 126 -31.55 7.42 19.32
C SER A 126 -30.70 7.75 18.08
N GLU A 127 -31.27 8.48 17.12
CA GLU A 127 -30.65 8.88 15.86
C GLU A 127 -30.81 10.39 15.63
N LYS A 128 -30.06 10.97 14.68
CA LYS A 128 -30.19 12.39 14.28
C LYS A 128 -31.54 12.61 13.57
N ILE A 129 -32.48 13.31 14.20
CA ILE A 129 -33.76 13.69 13.58
C ILE A 129 -33.70 15.12 13.02
N ALA A 130 -34.35 15.35 11.87
CA ALA A 130 -34.51 16.68 11.28
C ALA A 130 -35.33 17.60 12.21
N ILE A 131 -34.89 18.85 12.39
CA ILE A 131 -35.50 19.75 13.39
C ILE A 131 -37.00 19.97 13.14
N ASN A 132 -37.39 20.11 11.86
CA ASN A 132 -38.78 20.29 11.43
C ASN A 132 -39.71 19.10 11.74
N HIS A 133 -39.16 17.95 12.13
CA HIS A 133 -39.93 16.81 12.65
C HIS A 133 -39.92 16.80 14.18
N ALA A 134 -38.78 17.06 14.81
CA ALA A 134 -38.67 17.13 16.26
C ALA A 134 -39.56 18.24 16.88
N LEU A 135 -39.63 19.41 16.22
CA LEU A 135 -40.49 20.54 16.62
C LEU A 135 -41.99 20.23 16.59
N LYS A 136 -42.43 19.16 15.93
CA LYS A 136 -43.84 18.72 15.93
C LYS A 136 -44.25 18.01 17.23
N LEU A 137 -43.28 17.71 18.10
CA LEU A 137 -43.49 17.14 19.44
C LEU A 137 -43.60 18.24 20.52
N CYS A 138 -43.26 19.49 20.17
CA CYS A 138 -43.33 20.64 21.05
C CYS A 138 -44.76 21.18 21.15
N SER A 139 -45.16 21.56 22.36
CA SER A 139 -46.38 22.34 22.61
C SER A 139 -46.10 23.73 23.22
N GLY A 140 -44.83 24.06 23.50
CA GLY A 140 -44.38 25.31 24.07
C GLY A 140 -43.13 25.86 23.37
N ASP A 141 -42.22 26.46 24.13
CA ASP A 141 -40.99 27.04 23.62
C ASP A 141 -39.92 25.96 23.38
N ALA A 142 -39.59 25.74 22.11
CA ALA A 142 -38.54 24.81 21.70
C ALA A 142 -37.12 25.38 21.87
N TYR A 143 -36.20 24.55 22.36
CA TYR A 143 -34.77 24.84 22.51
C TYR A 143 -33.88 23.62 22.22
N VAL A 144 -32.65 23.86 21.77
CA VAL A 144 -31.59 22.83 21.61
C VAL A 144 -30.32 23.24 22.38
N PRO A 145 -29.40 22.31 22.70
CA PRO A 145 -28.11 22.64 23.31
C PRO A 145 -27.29 23.69 22.55
N VAL A 146 -26.51 24.48 23.29
CA VAL A 146 -25.44 25.32 22.71
C VAL A 146 -24.37 24.47 22.04
N TYR A 147 -23.77 25.00 20.96
CA TYR A 147 -22.63 24.35 20.31
C TYR A 147 -21.33 24.60 21.10
N ARG A 148 -20.56 23.54 21.32
CA ARG A 148 -19.21 23.52 21.89
C ARG A 148 -18.44 22.30 21.36
N PRO A 149 -17.10 22.35 21.27
CA PRO A 149 -16.29 21.20 20.88
C PRO A 149 -16.39 20.05 21.90
N GLY A 150 -16.29 18.81 21.43
CA GLY A 150 -16.33 17.61 22.25
C GLY A 150 -17.76 17.12 22.58
N PRO A 151 -18.44 16.38 21.68
CA PRO A 151 -19.86 16.02 21.85
C PRO A 151 -20.14 15.21 23.13
N TRP A 152 -19.20 14.37 23.57
CA TRP A 152 -19.31 13.64 24.85
C TRP A 152 -19.22 14.55 26.08
N ALA A 153 -18.38 15.60 26.03
CA ALA A 153 -18.28 16.58 27.11
C ALA A 153 -19.55 17.46 27.16
N VAL A 154 -20.08 17.85 26.01
CA VAL A 154 -21.39 18.54 25.88
C VAL A 154 -22.53 17.69 26.46
N ARG A 155 -22.62 16.40 26.13
CA ARG A 155 -23.64 15.49 26.69
C ARG A 155 -23.57 15.40 28.22
N LYS A 156 -22.37 15.24 28.79
CA LYS A 156 -22.17 15.27 30.25
C LYS A 156 -22.60 16.58 30.89
N THR A 157 -22.16 17.70 30.32
CA THR A 157 -22.46 19.06 30.80
C THR A 157 -23.95 19.32 30.82
N MET A 158 -24.63 18.97 29.73
CA MET A 158 -26.07 19.13 29.60
C MET A 158 -26.84 18.27 30.62
N GLN A 159 -26.48 17.00 30.78
CA GLN A 159 -27.16 16.12 31.73
C GLN A 159 -26.86 16.50 33.20
N PHE A 160 -25.66 17.01 33.51
CA PHE A 160 -25.34 17.55 34.83
C PHE A 160 -26.19 18.80 35.14
N LEU A 161 -26.31 19.74 34.20
CA LEU A 161 -27.15 20.93 34.37
C LEU A 161 -28.64 20.58 34.53
N LEU A 162 -29.14 19.55 33.84
CA LEU A 162 -30.49 19.00 34.06
C LEU A 162 -30.65 18.33 35.45
N GLN A 163 -29.57 17.88 36.09
CA GLN A 163 -29.59 17.37 37.46
C GLN A 163 -29.50 18.49 38.52
N CYS A 164 -29.01 19.67 38.14
CA CYS A 164 -29.01 20.91 38.94
C CYS A 164 -30.34 21.68 38.95
N LEU A 165 -31.32 21.29 38.12
CA LEU A 165 -32.66 21.88 38.17
C LEU A 165 -33.48 21.24 39.31
N PRO A 166 -34.18 22.05 40.13
CA PRO A 166 -35.11 21.56 41.16
C PRO A 166 -36.42 21.07 40.54
N GLY A 167 -37.27 20.47 41.37
CA GLY A 167 -38.63 20.03 41.04
C GLY A 167 -38.80 18.51 40.97
N TYR A 168 -39.94 18.06 40.45
CA TYR A 168 -40.17 16.66 40.15
C TYR A 168 -39.57 16.31 38.79
N ARG A 169 -38.65 15.35 38.74
CA ARG A 169 -37.91 14.97 37.54
C ARG A 169 -38.09 13.50 37.16
N VAL A 170 -37.99 13.25 35.85
CA VAL A 170 -38.03 11.96 35.17
C VAL A 170 -36.87 11.96 34.17
N LEU A 171 -35.69 11.48 34.59
CA LEU A 171 -34.46 11.56 33.81
C LEU A 171 -34.01 10.19 33.29
N TRP A 172 -33.73 10.10 31.99
CA TRP A 172 -33.31 8.85 31.33
C TRP A 172 -31.79 8.62 31.30
N ASN A 173 -31.00 9.57 31.81
CA ASN A 173 -29.55 9.45 31.89
C ASN A 173 -29.06 10.07 33.20
N ASN A 174 -27.89 9.61 33.67
CA ASN A 174 -27.22 10.09 34.87
C ASN A 174 -25.82 10.61 34.52
N VAL A 175 -25.35 11.65 35.21
CA VAL A 175 -23.94 12.02 35.26
C VAL A 175 -23.47 11.95 36.71
N GLY A 176 -22.29 11.38 36.93
CA GLY A 176 -21.70 11.25 38.26
C GLY A 176 -20.19 11.04 38.18
N GLN A 177 -19.48 11.31 39.27
CA GLN A 177 -18.06 10.97 39.36
C GLN A 177 -17.90 9.45 39.35
N LYS A 178 -16.89 8.95 38.64
CA LYS A 178 -16.48 7.56 38.73
C LYS A 178 -16.05 7.25 40.16
N PRO A 179 -16.56 6.18 40.79
CA PRO A 179 -16.08 5.79 42.11
C PRO A 179 -14.58 5.47 42.01
N THR A 180 -13.77 6.14 42.82
CA THR A 180 -12.30 6.05 42.87
C THR A 180 -11.77 4.65 43.22
N ASN A 181 -12.65 3.72 43.57
CA ASN A 181 -12.37 2.32 43.89
C ASN A 181 -12.70 1.34 42.75
N LEU A 182 -13.03 1.80 41.53
CA LEU A 182 -12.92 0.94 40.35
C LEU A 182 -11.45 0.54 40.17
N ARG A 183 -11.19 -0.78 40.07
CA ARG A 183 -9.84 -1.34 39.83
C ARG A 183 -9.16 -0.55 38.72
N LYS A 184 -7.98 0.02 38.99
CA LYS A 184 -7.11 0.56 37.93
C LYS A 184 -6.95 -0.54 36.87
N ALA A 185 -7.24 -0.20 35.61
CA ALA A 185 -7.01 -1.14 34.51
C ALA A 185 -5.57 -1.67 34.57
N GLN A 186 -5.38 -2.98 34.37
CA GLN A 186 -4.12 -3.70 34.63
C GLN A 186 -2.90 -3.08 33.93
N SER A 187 -3.12 -2.31 32.86
CA SER A 187 -2.16 -1.40 32.24
C SER A 187 -1.39 -0.46 33.20
N ALA A 188 -1.89 -0.21 34.41
CA ALA A 188 -1.24 0.60 35.44
C ALA A 188 -0.33 -0.19 36.40
N GLN A 189 -0.30 -1.53 36.29
CA GLN A 189 0.63 -2.40 37.03
C GLN A 189 1.51 -3.27 36.11
N TRP A 190 1.22 -3.32 34.80
CA TRP A 190 2.05 -4.03 33.83
C TRP A 190 3.33 -3.26 33.52
N ALA A 191 4.37 -3.57 34.29
CA ALA A 191 5.76 -3.17 34.07
C ALA A 191 6.66 -4.42 34.22
N PRO A 192 6.66 -5.34 33.24
CA PRO A 192 7.58 -6.48 33.25
C PRO A 192 9.04 -6.00 33.16
N GLU A 193 9.97 -6.75 33.76
CA GLU A 193 11.41 -6.51 33.61
C GLU A 193 11.85 -6.67 32.15
N ASP A 194 12.86 -5.93 31.72
CA ASP A 194 13.30 -5.84 30.31
C ASP A 194 13.54 -7.21 29.66
N GLU A 195 14.14 -8.16 30.39
CA GLU A 195 14.44 -9.50 29.87
C GLU A 195 13.18 -10.39 29.76
N ALA A 196 12.20 -10.21 30.65
CA ALA A 196 10.89 -10.87 30.54
C ALA A 196 10.07 -10.26 29.39
N LEU A 197 10.09 -8.93 29.25
CA LEU A 197 9.48 -8.20 28.14
C LEU A 197 10.08 -8.64 26.80
N ARG A 198 11.40 -8.80 26.73
CA ARG A 198 12.12 -9.28 25.54
C ARG A 198 11.73 -10.71 25.18
N HIS A 199 11.81 -11.66 26.11
CA HIS A 199 11.41 -13.04 25.86
C HIS A 199 9.93 -13.17 25.44
N GLY A 200 9.03 -12.35 26.00
CA GLY A 200 7.63 -12.30 25.57
C GLY A 200 7.43 -11.72 24.17
N ILE A 201 8.17 -10.66 23.80
CA ILE A 201 8.16 -10.10 22.44
C ILE A 201 8.73 -11.11 21.43
N ASP A 202 9.83 -11.78 21.74
CA ASP A 202 10.42 -12.81 20.88
C ASP A 202 9.48 -14.02 20.74
N TYR A 203 8.78 -14.40 21.82
CA TYR A 203 7.72 -15.43 21.77
C TYR A 203 6.55 -15.03 20.86
N ILE A 204 6.07 -13.78 20.92
CA ILE A 204 5.03 -13.24 20.00
C ILE A 204 5.54 -13.23 18.55
N ASN A 205 6.78 -12.78 18.33
CA ASN A 205 7.40 -12.74 17.01
C ASN A 205 7.57 -14.13 16.39
N ALA A 206 7.89 -15.15 17.20
CA ALA A 206 8.01 -16.52 16.73
C ALA A 206 6.66 -17.26 16.57
N ASN A 207 5.70 -17.07 17.49
CA ASN A 207 4.55 -18.00 17.61
C ASN A 207 3.18 -17.39 17.26
N ALA A 208 2.98 -16.07 17.33
CA ALA A 208 1.67 -15.48 17.04
C ALA A 208 1.29 -15.60 15.55
N PRO A 209 0.04 -15.93 15.19
CA PRO A 209 -0.43 -15.91 13.79
C PRO A 209 -0.20 -14.57 13.11
N GLU A 210 0.10 -14.57 11.80
CA GLU A 210 0.47 -13.36 11.06
C GLU A 210 -0.69 -12.37 10.87
N GLY A 211 -1.94 -12.81 11.00
CA GLY A 211 -3.14 -11.99 11.00
C GLY A 211 -4.32 -12.72 11.65
N ASP A 212 -5.38 -11.98 11.97
CA ASP A 212 -6.53 -12.52 12.71
C ASP A 212 -7.62 -13.12 11.79
N ALA A 213 -7.19 -13.87 10.76
CA ALA A 213 -8.11 -14.62 9.92
C ALA A 213 -8.80 -15.70 10.77
N LEU A 214 -10.12 -15.87 10.61
CA LEU A 214 -10.92 -16.84 11.38
C LEU A 214 -10.76 -16.74 12.92
N ASN A 215 -10.37 -15.57 13.44
CA ASN A 215 -10.03 -15.31 14.84
C ASN A 215 -8.79 -16.09 15.36
N GLU A 216 -7.91 -16.60 14.49
CA GLU A 216 -6.73 -17.38 14.87
C GLU A 216 -5.78 -16.61 15.80
N GLN A 217 -5.55 -15.33 15.55
CA GLN A 217 -4.66 -14.49 16.37
C GLN A 217 -5.32 -14.17 17.71
N THR A 218 -6.62 -13.87 17.73
CA THR A 218 -7.42 -13.68 18.94
C THR A 218 -7.44 -14.94 19.81
N PHE A 219 -7.67 -16.12 19.23
CA PHE A 219 -7.64 -17.40 19.93
C PHE A 219 -6.25 -17.67 20.53
N TRP A 220 -5.19 -17.47 19.73
CA TRP A 220 -3.80 -17.61 20.21
C TRP A 220 -3.49 -16.68 21.39
N ILE A 221 -3.89 -15.41 21.31
CA ILE A 221 -3.72 -14.44 22.42
C ILE A 221 -4.40 -14.97 23.70
N LEU A 222 -5.68 -15.35 23.62
CA LEU A 222 -6.47 -15.82 24.77
C LEU A 222 -5.99 -17.15 25.37
N CYS A 223 -5.28 -17.97 24.59
CA CYS A 223 -4.59 -19.15 25.08
C CYS A 223 -3.25 -18.79 25.77
N SER A 224 -2.40 -17.99 25.13
CA SER A 224 -1.05 -17.70 25.62
C SER A 224 -1.01 -16.73 26.81
N ILE A 225 -1.93 -15.77 26.93
CA ILE A 225 -1.94 -14.85 28.09
C ILE A 225 -2.54 -15.46 29.36
N ARG A 226 -3.13 -16.67 29.28
CA ARG A 226 -3.76 -17.32 30.43
C ARG A 226 -2.74 -17.61 31.52
N GLU A 227 -3.11 -17.38 32.77
CA GLU A 227 -2.31 -17.81 33.93
C GLU A 227 -2.15 -19.34 33.90
N GLY A 228 -0.92 -19.84 34.06
CA GLY A 228 -0.62 -21.28 33.94
C GLY A 228 -0.60 -21.83 32.51
N SER A 229 -0.38 -20.99 31.48
CA SER A 229 -0.22 -21.42 30.09
C SER A 229 1.21 -21.86 29.71
N ASP A 230 2.14 -21.83 30.66
CA ASP A 230 3.59 -22.05 30.49
C ASP A 230 4.28 -21.17 29.40
N THR A 231 3.63 -20.09 28.95
CA THR A 231 4.23 -19.13 28.00
C THR A 231 4.93 -17.95 28.69
N PRO A 232 5.94 -17.31 28.07
CA PRO A 232 6.56 -16.08 28.57
C PRO A 232 5.61 -14.88 28.69
N ILE A 233 4.39 -14.97 28.13
CA ILE A 233 3.38 -13.90 28.17
C ILE A 233 2.16 -14.23 29.04
N ALA A 234 2.24 -15.30 29.85
CA ALA A 234 1.22 -15.63 30.84
C ALA A 234 0.98 -14.44 31.80
N GLY A 235 -0.29 -14.07 32.02
CA GLY A 235 -0.68 -12.92 32.85
C GLY A 235 -0.46 -11.55 32.21
N TRP A 236 -0.01 -11.45 30.96
CA TRP A 236 0.12 -10.16 30.27
C TRP A 236 -1.27 -9.60 29.86
N PRO A 237 -1.50 -8.27 29.95
CA PRO A 237 -2.75 -7.68 29.51
C PRO A 237 -3.03 -7.91 28.04
N GLU A 238 -4.22 -8.45 27.72
CA GLU A 238 -4.62 -8.79 26.36
C GLU A 238 -4.38 -7.65 25.36
N ALA A 239 -4.80 -6.42 25.70
CA ALA A 239 -4.63 -5.25 24.86
C ALA A 239 -3.16 -4.98 24.47
N LYS A 240 -2.19 -5.30 25.35
CA LYS A 240 -0.75 -5.13 25.04
C LYS A 240 -0.25 -6.20 24.09
N VAL A 241 -0.64 -7.45 24.29
CA VAL A 241 -0.29 -8.55 23.38
C VAL A 241 -0.97 -8.34 22.03
N ARG A 242 -2.24 -7.94 22.01
CA ARG A 242 -3.01 -7.59 20.80
C ARG A 242 -2.39 -6.42 20.03
N ASP A 243 -1.92 -5.38 20.71
CA ASP A 243 -1.15 -4.29 20.09
C ASP A 243 0.17 -4.80 19.47
N MET A 244 0.91 -5.66 20.18
CA MET A 244 2.16 -6.27 19.68
C MET A 244 1.91 -7.17 18.46
N CYS A 245 0.90 -8.05 18.51
CA CYS A 245 0.48 -8.89 17.39
C CYS A 245 0.05 -8.05 16.18
N ARG A 246 -0.74 -6.98 16.38
CA ARG A 246 -1.11 -6.05 15.31
C ARG A 246 0.10 -5.31 14.74
N ASN A 247 1.11 -5.00 15.55
CA ASN A 247 2.36 -4.40 15.08
C ASN A 247 3.21 -5.41 14.27
N LYS A 248 3.26 -6.69 14.68
CA LYS A 248 3.84 -7.79 13.89
C LYS A 248 3.14 -7.89 12.52
N SER A 249 1.81 -8.01 12.50
CA SER A 249 1.01 -8.05 11.27
C SER A 249 1.26 -6.84 10.35
N ARG A 250 1.39 -5.63 10.93
CA ARG A 250 1.71 -4.40 10.18
C ARG A 250 3.13 -4.40 9.62
N GLY A 251 4.12 -4.94 10.33
CA GLY A 251 5.48 -5.11 9.81
C GLY A 251 5.58 -6.18 8.71
N MET A 252 4.74 -7.22 8.77
CA MET A 252 4.61 -8.25 7.74
C MET A 252 3.82 -7.78 6.50
N ALA A 253 3.03 -6.72 6.61
CA ALA A 253 2.33 -6.13 5.47
C ALA A 253 3.30 -5.51 4.45
N GLY A 254 2.99 -5.64 3.16
CA GLY A 254 3.79 -5.07 2.08
C GLY A 254 5.06 -5.86 1.73
N ALA A 255 6.07 -5.16 1.20
CA ALA A 255 7.29 -5.77 0.68
C ALA A 255 8.27 -6.14 1.81
N GLN A 256 8.47 -7.44 2.02
CA GLN A 256 9.41 -7.98 3.01
C GLN A 256 10.87 -7.94 2.51
N PRO A 257 11.85 -7.72 3.42
CA PRO A 257 13.28 -7.82 3.10
C PRO A 257 13.70 -9.26 2.82
N ASN A 258 14.45 -9.46 1.74
CA ASN A 258 15.05 -10.73 1.36
C ASN A 258 16.57 -10.64 1.54
N TYR A 259 17.13 -11.46 2.42
CA TYR A 259 18.55 -11.46 2.76
C TYR A 259 19.36 -12.47 1.94
N ASP A 260 18.75 -13.62 1.61
CA ASP A 260 19.41 -14.70 0.90
C ASP A 260 19.23 -14.58 -0.62
N TYR A 261 20.36 -14.54 -1.32
CA TYR A 261 20.45 -14.64 -2.78
C TYR A 261 21.80 -15.26 -3.17
N PRO A 262 21.84 -16.22 -4.12
CA PRO A 262 23.06 -16.98 -4.38
C PRO A 262 23.96 -16.35 -5.46
N LEU A 263 23.48 -15.30 -6.15
CA LEU A 263 24.25 -14.59 -7.17
C LEU A 263 24.94 -13.35 -6.60
N HIS A 264 26.07 -13.00 -7.19
CA HIS A 264 26.88 -11.82 -6.93
C HIS A 264 27.34 -11.15 -8.22
N THR A 265 28.07 -10.04 -8.14
CA THR A 265 28.50 -9.27 -9.32
C THR A 265 29.14 -10.15 -10.40
N TYR A 266 30.03 -11.08 -10.03
CA TYR A 266 30.74 -11.95 -10.98
C TYR A 266 29.88 -13.10 -11.58
N SER A 267 28.64 -13.29 -11.10
CA SER A 267 27.65 -14.16 -11.74
C SER A 267 27.08 -13.56 -13.03
N LEU A 268 27.37 -12.28 -13.29
CA LEU A 268 27.01 -11.56 -14.51
C LEU A 268 28.17 -11.65 -15.51
N LYS A 269 27.85 -11.59 -16.81
CA LYS A 269 28.83 -11.64 -17.92
C LYS A 269 29.98 -10.64 -17.73
N GLY A 270 31.18 -10.98 -18.19
CA GLY A 270 32.43 -10.26 -17.92
C GLY A 270 32.38 -8.78 -18.30
N PHE A 271 31.75 -8.44 -19.43
CA PHE A 271 31.54 -7.04 -19.83
C PHE A 271 30.74 -6.24 -18.79
N LEU A 272 29.78 -6.87 -18.10
CA LEU A 272 29.06 -6.25 -17.00
C LEU A 272 29.89 -6.26 -15.71
N SER A 273 30.38 -7.41 -15.29
CA SER A 273 30.95 -7.61 -13.95
C SER A 273 32.37 -7.10 -13.77
N GLU A 274 33.21 -7.11 -14.81
CA GLU A 274 34.61 -6.67 -14.76
C GLU A 274 34.85 -5.28 -15.37
N PHE A 275 33.91 -4.78 -16.19
CA PHE A 275 34.05 -3.47 -16.85
C PHE A 275 32.92 -2.49 -16.50
N LEU A 276 31.67 -2.79 -16.86
CA LEU A 276 30.62 -1.78 -16.83
C LEU A 276 30.13 -1.44 -15.42
N LEU A 277 29.76 -2.45 -14.62
CA LEU A 277 29.23 -2.23 -13.27
C LEU A 277 30.24 -1.55 -12.32
N PRO A 278 31.56 -1.84 -12.36
CA PRO A 278 32.57 -1.04 -11.66
C PRO A 278 32.50 0.47 -11.94
N LEU A 279 32.08 0.91 -13.13
CA LEU A 279 31.88 2.34 -13.47
C LEU A 279 30.52 2.88 -12.99
N LEU A 280 29.54 2.01 -12.72
CA LEU A 280 28.17 2.40 -12.41
C LEU A 280 27.82 2.30 -10.92
N TYR A 281 28.48 1.42 -10.15
CA TYR A 281 28.20 1.23 -8.72
C TYR A 281 28.22 2.55 -7.90
N PRO A 282 29.19 3.47 -8.07
CA PRO A 282 29.18 4.73 -7.33
C PRO A 282 27.99 5.64 -7.64
N LEU A 283 27.44 5.56 -8.86
CA LEU A 283 26.31 6.37 -9.28
C LEU A 283 24.97 5.88 -8.69
N LEU A 284 24.88 4.61 -8.25
CA LEU A 284 23.63 4.02 -7.73
C LEU A 284 23.15 4.60 -6.39
N VAL A 285 24.00 5.34 -5.67
CA VAL A 285 23.62 6.04 -4.42
C VAL A 285 23.14 7.48 -4.67
N LEU A 286 23.20 7.94 -5.93
CA LEU A 286 22.73 9.25 -6.38
C LEU A 286 21.53 9.11 -7.34
N HIS A 287 21.56 8.07 -8.16
CA HIS A 287 20.63 7.83 -9.26
C HIS A 287 20.05 6.43 -9.19
N GLY A 288 18.73 6.30 -9.37
CA GLY A 288 18.10 4.99 -9.50
C GLY A 288 18.54 4.24 -10.77
N VAL A 289 18.25 2.96 -10.86
CA VAL A 289 18.53 2.12 -12.04
C VAL A 289 17.25 1.62 -12.70
N MET A 290 17.14 1.77 -14.01
CA MET A 290 15.97 1.42 -14.81
C MET A 290 16.36 0.40 -15.89
N MET A 291 15.79 -0.80 -15.84
CA MET A 291 16.02 -1.87 -16.82
C MET A 291 14.72 -2.21 -17.57
N ILE A 292 14.68 -1.90 -18.86
CA ILE A 292 13.50 -2.08 -19.73
C ILE A 292 13.86 -3.02 -20.88
N GLY A 293 12.94 -3.90 -21.31
CA GLY A 293 13.13 -4.74 -22.49
C GLY A 293 12.53 -6.14 -22.34
N TRP A 294 13.01 -7.12 -23.11
CA TRP A 294 12.40 -8.46 -23.14
C TRP A 294 12.36 -9.16 -21.76
N PRO A 295 11.32 -9.98 -21.48
CA PRO A 295 11.40 -11.00 -20.44
C PRO A 295 12.46 -12.05 -20.80
N GLY A 296 13.05 -12.70 -19.79
CA GLY A 296 14.06 -13.74 -19.98
C GLY A 296 15.51 -13.26 -19.93
N VAL A 297 15.82 -12.03 -20.39
CA VAL A 297 17.20 -11.50 -20.50
C VAL A 297 17.95 -11.30 -19.17
N GLY A 298 17.29 -11.54 -18.03
CA GLY A 298 17.90 -11.50 -16.70
C GLY A 298 17.90 -10.13 -15.99
N LYS A 299 17.04 -9.18 -16.39
CA LYS A 299 16.88 -7.87 -15.72
C LYS A 299 16.72 -7.99 -14.19
N THR A 300 15.72 -8.76 -13.75
CA THR A 300 15.37 -8.99 -12.34
C THR A 300 16.55 -9.55 -11.51
N PRO A 301 17.24 -10.65 -11.88
CA PRO A 301 18.39 -11.14 -11.12
C PRO A 301 19.58 -10.18 -11.11
N ALA A 302 19.88 -9.48 -12.21
CA ALA A 302 20.96 -8.49 -12.24
C ALA A 302 20.69 -7.28 -11.31
N LEU A 303 19.44 -6.82 -11.24
CA LEU A 303 19.05 -5.76 -10.29
C LEU A 303 19.21 -6.22 -8.83
N ILE A 304 18.80 -7.44 -8.48
CA ILE A 304 18.97 -7.98 -7.12
C ILE A 304 20.47 -8.05 -6.75
N VAL A 305 21.32 -8.48 -7.67
CA VAL A 305 22.79 -8.44 -7.51
C VAL A 305 23.29 -7.01 -7.26
N MET A 306 22.85 -6.03 -8.06
CA MET A 306 23.27 -4.63 -7.91
C MET A 306 22.82 -4.00 -6.58
N LEU A 307 21.59 -4.31 -6.14
CA LEU A 307 21.06 -3.87 -4.85
C LEU A 307 21.89 -4.41 -3.68
N LEU A 308 22.12 -5.73 -3.66
CA LEU A 308 22.87 -6.39 -2.58
C LEU A 308 24.34 -5.95 -2.53
N ALA A 309 24.96 -5.69 -3.68
CA ALA A 309 26.35 -5.24 -3.76
C ALA A 309 26.56 -3.87 -3.09
N ILE A 310 25.63 -2.91 -3.27
CA ILE A 310 25.69 -1.61 -2.58
C ILE A 310 25.19 -1.70 -1.13
N ALA A 311 24.22 -2.56 -0.82
CA ALA A 311 23.80 -2.80 0.56
C ALA A 311 24.97 -3.27 1.45
N ARG A 312 25.77 -4.23 0.95
CA ARG A 312 27.04 -4.66 1.58
C ARG A 312 28.02 -3.50 1.75
N HIS A 313 28.19 -2.66 0.72
CA HIS A 313 29.08 -1.50 0.79
C HIS A 313 28.65 -0.51 1.87
N HIS A 314 27.34 -0.25 2.00
CA HIS A 314 26.81 0.60 3.08
C HIS A 314 27.01 0.00 4.47
N ILE A 315 26.80 -1.30 4.64
CA ILE A 315 27.06 -2.01 5.90
C ILE A 315 28.53 -1.87 6.29
N GLY A 316 29.46 -2.18 5.38
CA GLY A 316 30.89 -2.08 5.62
C GLY A 316 31.37 -0.64 5.88
N ARG A 317 30.88 0.34 5.10
CA ARG A 317 31.26 1.76 5.22
C ARG A 317 30.72 2.42 6.49
N LEU A 318 29.58 1.95 7.02
CA LEU A 318 28.92 2.53 8.19
C LEU A 318 29.13 1.71 9.48
N GLY A 319 29.78 0.54 9.41
CA GLY A 319 30.01 -0.33 10.55
C GLY A 319 28.73 -0.98 11.10
N LEU A 320 27.75 -1.26 10.25
CA LEU A 320 26.48 -1.86 10.67
C LEU A 320 26.65 -3.35 10.98
N VAL A 321 25.84 -3.86 11.92
CA VAL A 321 25.74 -5.30 12.25
C VAL A 321 24.66 -6.01 11.40
N GLU A 322 23.87 -5.23 10.66
CA GLU A 322 22.75 -5.71 9.84
C GLU A 322 23.19 -6.50 8.60
N LYS A 323 22.27 -7.32 8.08
CA LYS A 323 22.47 -8.07 6.83
C LYS A 323 22.03 -7.25 5.60
N PRO A 324 22.73 -7.36 4.46
CA PRO A 324 22.28 -6.72 3.22
C PRO A 324 20.96 -7.33 2.77
N SER A 325 20.02 -6.51 2.30
CA SER A 325 18.69 -6.98 1.88
C SER A 325 18.16 -6.27 0.65
N TRP A 326 17.15 -6.87 0.03
CA TRP A 326 16.34 -6.24 -1.02
C TRP A 326 14.84 -6.44 -0.76
N ARG A 327 14.05 -5.41 -1.04
CA ARG A 327 12.58 -5.42 -0.97
C ARG A 327 12.00 -5.23 -2.38
N ARG A 328 11.08 -6.10 -2.78
CA ARG A 328 10.45 -6.08 -4.11
C ARG A 328 8.94 -5.84 -4.05
N ALA A 329 8.41 -5.03 -4.95
CA ALA A 329 6.98 -4.79 -5.12
C ALA A 329 6.56 -4.56 -6.59
N LYS A 330 5.25 -4.62 -6.85
CA LYS A 330 4.61 -4.17 -8.12
C LYS A 330 3.98 -2.76 -8.02
N SER A 331 4.07 -2.13 -6.85
CA SER A 331 3.48 -0.84 -6.51
C SER A 331 4.29 -0.21 -5.37
N LEU A 332 4.43 1.12 -5.37
CA LEU A 332 5.14 1.85 -4.33
C LEU A 332 4.48 1.67 -2.96
N ASP A 333 3.14 1.65 -2.91
CA ASP A 333 2.33 1.55 -1.68
C ASP A 333 2.72 0.35 -0.78
N ASN A 334 3.30 -0.70 -1.35
CA ASN A 334 3.79 -1.87 -0.62
C ASN A 334 5.05 -1.58 0.23
N PHE A 335 5.79 -0.51 -0.02
CA PHE A 335 7.03 -0.19 0.73
C PHE A 335 6.78 0.60 2.03
N ARG A 336 5.62 1.24 2.19
CA ARG A 336 5.28 2.18 3.30
C ARG A 336 5.30 1.56 4.71
N HIS A 337 5.17 0.24 4.82
CA HIS A 337 4.93 -0.47 6.09
C HIS A 337 6.20 -0.69 6.93
N ARG A 338 7.38 -0.35 6.40
CA ARG A 338 8.65 -0.34 7.13
C ARG A 338 9.34 1.01 6.97
N ALA A 339 10.03 1.45 8.03
CA ALA A 339 11.00 2.54 7.90
C ALA A 339 12.07 2.15 6.86
N PRO A 340 12.48 3.06 5.96
CA PRO A 340 13.52 2.77 4.99
C PRO A 340 14.87 2.57 5.69
N GLN A 341 15.66 1.62 5.17
CA GLN A 341 17.03 1.36 5.61
C GLN A 341 17.97 1.52 4.41
N ILE A 342 19.13 2.13 4.62
CA ILE A 342 20.11 2.37 3.55
C ILE A 342 20.70 1.05 2.99
N HIS A 343 20.66 -0.03 3.78
CA HIS A 343 21.07 -1.39 3.39
C HIS A 343 19.90 -2.27 2.86
N ASP A 344 18.68 -1.74 2.79
CA ASP A 344 17.53 -2.36 2.12
C ASP A 344 17.37 -1.73 0.73
N GLY A 345 17.89 -2.37 -0.31
CA GLY A 345 17.63 -1.94 -1.69
C GLY A 345 16.14 -2.09 -2.05
N VAL A 346 15.53 -1.13 -2.74
CA VAL A 346 14.10 -1.16 -3.11
C VAL A 346 13.90 -1.35 -4.61
N PHE A 347 12.99 -2.24 -4.99
CA PHE A 347 12.86 -2.71 -6.37
C PHE A 347 11.40 -2.83 -6.83
N LEU A 348 11.01 -2.02 -7.82
CA LEU A 348 9.77 -2.17 -8.57
C LEU A 348 9.98 -3.17 -9.72
N ASP A 349 9.34 -4.34 -9.64
CA ASP A 349 9.44 -5.44 -10.62
C ASP A 349 8.13 -5.53 -11.44
N ASP A 350 8.17 -4.97 -12.65
CA ASP A 350 7.05 -4.84 -13.61
C ASP A 350 5.78 -4.16 -13.04
N PRO A 351 5.88 -2.89 -12.60
CA PRO A 351 4.74 -2.13 -12.09
C PRO A 351 3.79 -1.71 -13.21
N SER A 352 2.50 -1.61 -12.89
CA SER A 352 1.48 -1.06 -13.78
C SER A 352 1.68 0.45 -13.93
N ARG A 353 2.01 0.92 -15.14
CA ARG A 353 2.25 2.35 -15.41
C ARG A 353 1.02 3.23 -15.20
N GLU A 354 -0.19 2.69 -15.45
CA GLU A 354 -1.48 3.35 -15.14
C GLU A 354 -1.66 3.70 -13.66
N ARG A 355 -0.90 3.06 -12.76
CA ARG A 355 -0.98 3.22 -11.30
C ARG A 355 0.27 3.86 -10.68
N LEU A 356 1.16 4.40 -11.51
CA LEU A 356 2.43 4.98 -11.09
C LEU A 356 2.53 6.37 -11.70
N ASP A 357 2.26 7.41 -10.91
CA ASP A 357 2.37 8.78 -11.39
C ASP A 357 3.82 9.17 -11.72
N MET A 358 3.99 10.17 -12.59
CA MET A 358 5.30 10.68 -12.97
C MET A 358 5.98 11.50 -11.87
N ALA A 359 5.27 12.13 -10.93
CA ALA A 359 5.89 12.73 -9.75
C ALA A 359 6.45 11.64 -8.83
N ASP A 360 5.67 10.59 -8.57
CA ASP A 360 6.10 9.41 -7.80
C ASP A 360 7.30 8.70 -8.45
N LEU A 361 7.32 8.52 -9.77
CA LEU A 361 8.47 7.95 -10.47
C LEU A 361 9.71 8.87 -10.42
N LYS A 362 9.55 10.19 -10.54
CA LYS A 362 10.67 11.15 -10.36
C LYS A 362 11.23 11.08 -8.93
N SER A 363 10.36 11.04 -7.91
CA SER A 363 10.75 10.87 -6.51
C SER A 363 11.48 9.54 -6.30
N PHE A 364 10.88 8.43 -6.72
CA PHE A 364 11.45 7.09 -6.57
C PHE A 364 12.83 6.94 -7.23
N MET A 365 13.10 7.57 -8.39
CA MET A 365 14.43 7.48 -9.01
C MET A 365 15.49 8.42 -8.40
N THR A 366 15.14 9.36 -7.51
CA THR A 366 16.09 10.35 -6.93
C THR A 366 16.77 9.81 -5.67
N ALA A 367 17.87 9.07 -5.80
CA ALA A 367 18.55 8.45 -4.64
C ALA A 367 19.46 9.40 -3.84
N GLU A 368 19.86 10.54 -4.42
CA GLU A 368 20.80 11.51 -3.82
C GLU A 368 20.29 12.23 -2.55
N GLU A 369 18.99 12.13 -2.24
CA GLU A 369 18.33 12.73 -1.07
C GLU A 369 17.20 11.83 -0.52
N ASP A 370 16.70 12.15 0.69
CA ASP A 370 15.51 11.50 1.25
C ASP A 370 14.28 11.92 0.46
N GLN A 371 13.37 10.97 0.19
CA GLN A 371 12.25 11.16 -0.73
C GLN A 371 10.95 10.53 -0.19
N THR A 372 9.82 11.05 -0.67
CA THR A 372 8.49 10.51 -0.41
C THR A 372 7.74 10.22 -1.70
N CYS A 373 7.01 9.11 -1.74
CA CYS A 373 6.03 8.81 -2.80
C CYS A 373 4.65 8.59 -2.18
N SER A 374 3.60 8.84 -2.97
CA SER A 374 2.21 8.70 -2.57
C SER A 374 1.89 7.28 -2.08
N GLY A 375 1.06 7.20 -1.04
CA GLY A 375 0.56 5.94 -0.49
C GLY A 375 -0.84 6.11 0.06
N ARG A 376 -1.65 5.04 0.04
CA ARG A 376 -3.11 5.10 0.25
C ARG A 376 -3.56 5.58 1.64
N TYR A 377 -2.63 5.65 2.60
CA TYR A 377 -2.88 6.07 3.99
C TYR A 377 -1.69 6.80 4.63
N ASN A 378 -0.46 6.48 4.19
CA ASN A 378 0.79 7.10 4.63
C ASN A 378 1.77 7.04 3.46
N ASP A 379 2.61 8.07 3.31
CA ASP A 379 3.62 8.14 2.27
C ASP A 379 4.67 7.03 2.38
N VAL A 380 5.15 6.60 1.23
CA VAL A 380 6.31 5.72 1.09
C VAL A 380 7.57 6.56 1.30
N LYS A 381 8.22 6.40 2.46
CA LYS A 381 9.50 7.06 2.75
C LYS A 381 10.66 6.26 2.17
N LEU A 382 11.60 6.96 1.53
CA LEU A 382 12.79 6.41 0.88
C LEU A 382 14.02 7.16 1.39
N SER A 383 15.10 6.44 1.71
CA SER A 383 16.31 7.04 2.28
C SER A 383 17.27 7.56 1.22
N ARG A 384 18.01 8.61 1.57
CA ARG A 384 19.22 9.05 0.88
C ARG A 384 20.24 7.93 0.75
N GLY A 385 20.83 7.77 -0.44
CA GLY A 385 21.84 6.74 -0.72
C GLY A 385 21.30 5.31 -0.91
N GLN A 386 20.06 5.03 -0.50
CA GLN A 386 19.40 3.74 -0.72
C GLN A 386 19.29 3.47 -2.22
N VAL A 387 19.73 2.29 -2.69
CA VAL A 387 19.59 1.92 -4.11
C VAL A 387 18.14 1.64 -4.46
N ARG A 388 17.70 2.24 -5.57
CA ARG A 388 16.32 2.19 -6.05
C ARG A 388 16.28 1.70 -7.48
N ALA A 389 15.52 0.64 -7.74
CA ALA A 389 15.49 -0.05 -9.01
C ALA A 389 14.09 -0.18 -9.61
N TYR A 390 14.03 -0.10 -10.93
CA TYR A 390 12.84 -0.31 -11.75
C TYR A 390 13.15 -1.36 -12.83
N ALA A 391 12.34 -2.41 -12.92
CA ALA A 391 12.28 -3.28 -14.09
C ALA A 391 10.93 -3.17 -14.78
N GLY A 392 10.92 -3.14 -16.12
CA GLY A 392 9.69 -3.19 -16.90
C GLY A 392 9.85 -3.96 -18.20
N ASN A 393 8.74 -4.51 -18.70
CA ASN A 393 8.69 -5.20 -20.00
C ASN A 393 8.16 -4.29 -21.14
N HIS A 394 7.83 -3.05 -20.84
CA HIS A 394 7.09 -2.09 -21.70
C HIS A 394 7.94 -1.37 -22.76
N LEU A 395 8.56 -2.09 -23.70
CA LEU A 395 9.38 -1.51 -24.78
C LEU A 395 8.69 -1.57 -26.16
N THR A 396 8.88 -0.54 -27.00
CA THR A 396 8.44 -0.55 -28.40
C THR A 396 9.49 -1.22 -29.30
N PHE A 397 9.41 -2.55 -29.43
CA PHE A 397 10.35 -3.34 -30.25
C PHE A 397 10.20 -3.16 -31.76
N GLU A 398 9.18 -2.43 -32.21
CA GLU A 398 9.00 -1.96 -33.58
C GLU A 398 9.86 -0.71 -33.88
N ASP A 399 10.15 0.10 -32.86
CA ASP A 399 10.94 1.35 -32.94
C ASP A 399 12.43 1.14 -32.62
N GLU A 400 12.86 -0.11 -32.41
CA GLU A 400 14.28 -0.42 -32.20
C GLU A 400 15.09 -0.16 -33.49
N PRO A 401 16.16 0.65 -33.43
CA PRO A 401 17.00 0.91 -34.60
C PRO A 401 17.52 -0.37 -35.27
N GLN A 402 17.55 -0.36 -36.60
CA GLN A 402 18.12 -1.48 -37.37
C GLN A 402 19.58 -1.72 -36.99
N PHE A 403 20.07 -2.93 -37.25
CA PHE A 403 21.46 -3.23 -36.94
C PHE A 403 22.39 -2.47 -37.90
N ASP A 404 23.27 -1.64 -37.34
CA ASP A 404 24.29 -0.87 -38.03
C ASP A 404 25.58 -0.81 -37.18
N ASP A 405 26.66 -0.27 -37.75
CA ASP A 405 27.97 -0.17 -37.11
C ASP A 405 28.09 1.01 -36.11
N ARG A 406 27.00 1.72 -35.78
CA ARG A 406 27.07 2.83 -34.83
C ARG A 406 27.28 2.31 -33.41
N THR A 407 28.17 2.95 -32.66
CA THR A 407 28.35 2.72 -31.21
C THR A 407 27.43 3.57 -30.33
N THR A 408 26.60 4.42 -30.94
CA THR A 408 25.60 5.25 -30.25
C THR A 408 24.30 5.34 -31.05
N ILE A 409 23.19 5.65 -30.39
CA ILE A 409 21.92 6.03 -31.03
C ILE A 409 21.50 7.45 -30.65
N THR A 410 20.59 8.03 -31.44
CA THR A 410 20.09 9.39 -31.25
C THR A 410 19.06 9.49 -30.11
N PRO A 411 18.82 10.70 -29.58
CA PRO A 411 17.75 10.96 -28.60
C PRO A 411 16.36 10.53 -29.09
N GLU A 412 16.06 10.77 -30.37
CA GLU A 412 14.78 10.38 -30.95
C GLU A 412 14.59 8.86 -31.00
N GLU A 413 15.63 8.10 -31.33
CA GLU A 413 15.59 6.65 -31.37
C GLU A 413 15.29 6.07 -29.98
N ILE A 414 16.00 6.53 -28.93
CA ILE A 414 15.74 6.03 -27.56
C ILE A 414 14.36 6.45 -27.03
N LEU A 415 13.88 7.67 -27.33
CA LEU A 415 12.57 8.15 -26.89
C LEU A 415 11.43 7.36 -27.55
N LYS A 416 11.54 7.01 -28.84
CA LYS A 416 10.56 6.15 -29.54
C LYS A 416 10.50 4.75 -28.91
N MET A 417 11.65 4.10 -28.71
CA MET A 417 11.75 2.80 -28.02
C MET A 417 11.09 2.82 -26.63
N LEU A 418 11.26 3.92 -25.88
CA LEU A 418 10.69 4.13 -24.55
C LEU A 418 9.19 4.52 -24.56
N GLY A 419 8.56 4.74 -25.71
CA GLY A 419 7.18 5.23 -25.82
C GLY A 419 6.14 4.36 -25.11
N LYS A 420 6.29 3.02 -25.12
CA LYS A 420 5.42 2.11 -24.34
C LYS A 420 5.68 2.16 -22.81
N THR A 421 6.82 2.67 -22.36
CA THR A 421 7.09 2.93 -20.92
C THR A 421 6.56 4.30 -20.48
N PHE A 422 6.49 5.28 -21.37
CA PHE A 422 5.99 6.64 -21.09
C PHE A 422 4.82 7.04 -22.02
N PRO A 423 3.70 6.30 -22.02
CA PRO A 423 2.62 6.48 -22.99
C PRO A 423 1.88 7.82 -22.77
N GLY A 424 1.97 8.72 -23.75
CA GLY A 424 1.31 10.03 -23.72
C GLY A 424 1.97 11.07 -22.82
N GLU A 425 3.12 10.73 -22.21
CA GLU A 425 3.86 11.65 -21.33
C GLU A 425 4.55 12.76 -22.13
N LYS A 426 4.75 13.93 -21.50
CA LYS A 426 5.51 15.03 -22.11
C LYS A 426 7.00 14.71 -22.08
N GLU A 427 7.72 15.06 -23.15
CA GLU A 427 9.18 14.85 -23.23
C GLU A 427 9.92 15.44 -22.02
N ALA A 428 9.54 16.63 -21.56
CA ALA A 428 10.12 17.26 -20.37
C ALA A 428 9.96 16.40 -19.09
N ASP A 429 8.84 15.68 -18.94
CA ASP A 429 8.57 14.81 -17.80
C ASP A 429 9.32 13.48 -17.91
N VAL A 430 9.45 12.93 -19.13
CA VAL A 430 10.31 11.78 -19.42
C VAL A 430 11.78 12.13 -19.13
N MET A 431 12.27 13.25 -19.67
CA MET A 431 13.62 13.76 -19.41
C MET A 431 13.87 14.05 -17.92
N ALA A 432 12.85 14.48 -17.18
CA ALA A 432 12.93 14.64 -15.73
C ALA A 432 13.06 13.31 -14.96
N VAL A 433 12.67 12.17 -15.54
CA VAL A 433 13.01 10.82 -15.04
C VAL A 433 14.39 10.40 -15.56
N LEU A 434 14.67 10.51 -16.86
CA LEU A 434 15.94 10.10 -17.48
C LEU A 434 17.18 10.85 -16.94
N LYS A 435 17.02 12.04 -16.35
CA LYS A 435 18.12 12.75 -15.67
C LYS A 435 18.44 12.24 -14.26
N ARG A 436 17.57 11.38 -13.70
CA ARG A 436 17.67 10.83 -12.34
C ARG A 436 18.10 9.38 -12.29
N CYS A 437 18.22 8.70 -13.43
CA CYS A 437 18.48 7.27 -13.48
C CYS A 437 19.48 6.85 -14.55
N ILE A 438 20.17 5.74 -14.28
CA ILE A 438 20.90 4.97 -15.29
C ILE A 438 19.89 4.07 -16.00
N VAL A 439 19.81 4.16 -17.33
CA VAL A 439 18.80 3.44 -18.12
C VAL A 439 19.46 2.40 -19.01
N PHE A 440 19.07 1.15 -18.80
CA PHE A 440 19.41 -0.01 -19.63
C PHE A 440 18.19 -0.41 -20.44
N VAL A 441 18.30 -0.41 -21.77
CA VAL A 441 17.27 -0.91 -22.69
C VAL A 441 17.77 -2.16 -23.40
N PHE A 442 17.18 -3.29 -23.07
CA PHE A 442 17.47 -4.61 -23.62
C PHE A 442 16.65 -4.84 -24.90
N GLY A 443 17.22 -4.42 -26.03
CA GLY A 443 16.68 -4.67 -27.37
C GLY A 443 17.03 -6.06 -27.91
N LYS A 444 16.62 -6.33 -29.14
CA LYS A 444 16.96 -7.53 -29.92
C LYS A 444 18.35 -7.42 -30.59
N ASN A 445 18.81 -6.21 -30.87
CA ASN A 445 20.01 -5.90 -31.66
C ASN A 445 21.20 -5.46 -30.80
N ALA A 446 20.92 -4.86 -29.64
CA ALA A 446 21.92 -4.34 -28.70
C ALA A 446 21.31 -4.08 -27.31
N LEU A 447 22.20 -3.85 -26.34
CA LEU A 447 21.89 -3.23 -25.06
C LEU A 447 22.17 -1.74 -25.21
N TYR A 448 21.17 -0.89 -25.02
CA TYR A 448 21.34 0.56 -25.06
C TYR A 448 21.49 1.09 -23.63
N LEU A 449 22.55 1.85 -23.37
CA LEU A 449 22.85 2.44 -22.07
C LEU A 449 22.82 3.96 -22.18
N ARG A 450 21.92 4.61 -21.43
CA ARG A 450 21.95 6.05 -21.20
C ARG A 450 22.30 6.35 -19.75
N LEU A 451 23.30 7.20 -19.55
CA LEU A 451 23.69 7.68 -18.22
C LEU A 451 22.81 8.86 -17.76
N PRO A 452 22.79 9.20 -16.45
CA PRO A 452 22.01 10.32 -15.94
C PRO A 452 22.49 11.64 -16.56
N SER A 453 21.63 12.31 -17.31
CA SER A 453 21.91 13.61 -17.91
C SER A 453 20.64 14.42 -18.07
N GLN A 454 20.74 15.73 -17.81
CA GLN A 454 19.64 16.69 -18.00
C GLN A 454 19.43 17.05 -19.48
N HIS A 455 20.43 16.80 -20.33
CA HIS A 455 20.42 17.17 -21.73
C HIS A 455 19.79 16.07 -22.60
N SER A 456 18.97 16.45 -23.59
CA SER A 456 18.31 15.51 -24.51
C SER A 456 19.32 14.80 -25.41
N ASP A 457 20.36 15.49 -25.87
CA ASP A 457 21.51 14.96 -26.63
C ASP A 457 22.51 14.13 -25.80
N GLY A 458 22.20 13.85 -24.52
CA GLY A 458 23.00 12.98 -23.67
C GLY A 458 23.20 11.59 -24.27
N ILE A 459 24.46 11.16 -24.38
CA ILE A 459 24.89 9.98 -25.14
C ILE A 459 24.14 8.71 -24.71
N VAL A 460 23.62 7.99 -25.71
CA VAL A 460 23.07 6.63 -25.57
C VAL A 460 24.04 5.67 -26.25
N HIS A 461 24.80 4.93 -25.44
CA HIS A 461 25.76 3.94 -25.93
C HIS A 461 25.05 2.68 -26.43
N ARG A 462 25.49 2.14 -27.56
CA ARG A 462 24.99 0.89 -28.16
C ARG A 462 25.98 -0.24 -27.92
N ILE A 463 25.62 -1.19 -27.06
CA ILE A 463 26.49 -2.26 -26.56
C ILE A 463 26.08 -3.60 -27.17
N VAL A 464 26.96 -4.19 -27.98
CA VAL A 464 26.79 -5.54 -28.58
C VAL A 464 27.72 -6.58 -27.92
N ALA A 465 28.54 -6.18 -26.96
CA ALA A 465 29.54 -7.04 -26.32
C ALA A 465 28.91 -8.25 -25.60
N GLU A 466 29.53 -9.43 -25.75
CA GLU A 466 29.20 -10.68 -25.04
C GLU A 466 27.71 -11.11 -25.09
N ASP A 467 26.91 -10.61 -26.04
CA ASP A 467 25.46 -10.82 -26.10
C ASP A 467 24.72 -10.46 -24.79
N VAL A 468 25.20 -9.44 -24.05
CA VAL A 468 24.57 -8.98 -22.79
C VAL A 468 23.13 -8.50 -22.95
N HIS A 469 22.71 -8.22 -24.18
CA HIS A 469 21.36 -7.83 -24.54
C HIS A 469 20.36 -9.00 -24.58
N LEU A 470 20.84 -10.21 -24.89
CA LEU A 470 20.03 -11.44 -24.91
C LEU A 470 19.95 -12.11 -23.54
N ASP A 471 21.04 -12.04 -22.77
CA ASP A 471 21.14 -12.62 -21.42
C ASP A 471 22.30 -11.96 -20.67
N VAL A 472 22.06 -11.42 -19.47
CA VAL A 472 23.10 -10.80 -18.61
C VAL A 472 23.88 -11.80 -17.76
N LEU A 473 23.36 -13.02 -17.57
CA LEU A 473 23.93 -14.00 -16.64
C LEU A 473 25.08 -14.77 -17.30
N ALA A 474 26.19 -14.91 -16.58
CA ALA A 474 27.29 -15.75 -16.99
C ALA A 474 26.86 -17.24 -16.96
N PRO A 475 27.28 -18.09 -17.92
CA PRO A 475 26.81 -19.47 -18.01
C PRO A 475 27.06 -20.33 -16.76
N HIS A 476 28.11 -20.05 -15.98
CA HIS A 476 28.53 -20.87 -14.84
C HIS A 476 27.50 -20.84 -13.70
N ASP A 477 26.92 -19.68 -13.36
CA ASP A 477 26.02 -19.53 -12.21
C ASP A 477 24.52 -19.69 -12.51
N LYS A 478 24.14 -19.99 -13.75
CA LYS A 478 22.71 -20.11 -14.12
C LYS A 478 21.96 -21.21 -13.36
N TYR A 479 22.67 -22.25 -12.91
CA TYR A 479 22.08 -23.31 -12.10
C TYR A 479 21.71 -22.80 -10.68
N LEU A 480 22.50 -21.91 -10.07
CA LEU A 480 22.19 -21.31 -8.76
C LEU A 480 20.86 -20.56 -8.79
N LEU A 481 20.56 -19.86 -9.89
CA LEU A 481 19.27 -19.19 -10.07
C LEU A 481 18.11 -20.18 -10.29
N SER A 482 18.38 -21.38 -10.80
CA SER A 482 17.39 -22.45 -10.91
C SER A 482 17.10 -23.05 -9.52
N GLU A 483 18.14 -23.38 -8.76
CA GLU A 483 18.03 -23.91 -7.39
C GLU A 483 17.35 -22.92 -6.43
N TYR A 484 17.64 -21.63 -6.55
CA TYR A 484 16.93 -20.59 -5.80
C TYR A 484 15.42 -20.59 -6.09
N LYS A 485 15.02 -20.80 -7.36
CA LYS A 485 13.61 -20.83 -7.78
C LYS A 485 12.88 -22.11 -7.38
N THR A 486 13.60 -23.22 -7.15
CA THR A 486 13.03 -24.46 -6.59
C THR A 486 12.98 -24.46 -5.06
N GLY A 487 13.48 -23.41 -4.40
CA GLY A 487 13.46 -23.24 -2.94
C GLY A 487 14.76 -23.63 -2.23
N ASN A 488 15.78 -24.07 -2.96
CA ASN A 488 17.10 -24.46 -2.42
C ASN A 488 17.99 -23.23 -2.12
N ILE A 489 17.45 -22.28 -1.35
CA ILE A 489 18.04 -20.96 -1.02
C ILE A 489 19.41 -21.01 -0.33
N LYS A 490 19.85 -22.18 0.14
CA LYS A 490 21.17 -22.38 0.79
C LYS A 490 22.30 -22.73 -0.19
N ILE A 491 22.01 -23.03 -1.46
CA ILE A 491 23.04 -23.38 -2.44
C ILE A 491 23.69 -22.09 -2.97
N LYS A 492 24.98 -21.93 -2.71
CA LYS A 492 25.86 -20.85 -3.22
C LYS A 492 27.00 -21.45 -4.05
N GLY A 493 27.68 -20.62 -4.85
CA GLY A 493 28.98 -20.97 -5.44
C GLY A 493 30.04 -21.25 -4.36
N SER A 494 31.02 -22.10 -4.66
CA SER A 494 32.10 -22.46 -3.73
C SER A 494 33.05 -21.30 -3.40
N ASP A 495 33.12 -20.33 -4.29
CA ASP A 495 33.92 -19.10 -4.21
C ASP A 495 33.10 -17.89 -3.72
N PHE A 496 31.83 -18.07 -3.35
CA PHE A 496 30.89 -16.95 -3.15
C PHE A 496 31.42 -15.86 -2.23
N GLU A 497 31.97 -16.20 -1.06
CA GLU A 497 32.45 -15.20 -0.09
C GLU A 497 33.74 -14.50 -0.58
N ASP A 498 34.61 -15.18 -1.33
CA ASP A 498 35.80 -14.58 -1.97
C ASP A 498 35.38 -13.63 -3.11
N SER A 499 34.40 -14.04 -3.91
CA SER A 499 33.80 -13.22 -4.97
C SER A 499 33.04 -12.01 -4.39
N ILE A 500 32.44 -12.11 -3.20
CA ILE A 500 31.93 -10.96 -2.44
C ILE A 500 33.06 -10.05 -1.94
N ALA A 501 34.15 -10.59 -1.40
CA ALA A 501 35.29 -9.78 -0.98
C ALA A 501 35.91 -9.01 -2.17
N ARG A 502 36.04 -9.66 -3.33
CA ARG A 502 36.48 -9.05 -4.60
C ARG A 502 35.51 -7.94 -5.05
N GLU A 503 34.20 -8.20 -5.00
CA GLU A 503 33.14 -7.23 -5.33
C GLU A 503 33.25 -5.97 -4.46
N GLN A 504 33.36 -6.13 -3.14
CA GLN A 504 33.37 -5.00 -2.21
C GLN A 504 34.65 -4.16 -2.31
N ASN A 505 35.80 -4.80 -2.55
CA ASN A 505 37.06 -4.10 -2.83
C ASN A 505 37.00 -3.29 -4.14
N MET A 506 36.41 -3.87 -5.20
CA MET A 506 36.17 -3.17 -6.46
C MET A 506 35.24 -1.96 -6.27
N ILE A 507 34.12 -2.13 -5.56
CA ILE A 507 33.16 -1.05 -5.31
C ILE A 507 33.80 0.08 -4.48
N HIS A 508 34.58 -0.26 -3.45
CA HIS A 508 35.30 0.73 -2.65
C HIS A 508 36.24 1.60 -3.51
N ASN A 509 37.06 0.96 -4.36
CA ASN A 509 37.97 1.68 -5.27
C ASN A 509 37.21 2.58 -6.26
N SER A 510 36.08 2.11 -6.79
CA SER A 510 35.24 2.93 -7.66
C SER A 510 34.62 4.14 -6.94
N PHE A 511 34.24 4.00 -5.66
CA PHE A 511 33.78 5.12 -4.85
C PHE A 511 34.89 6.15 -4.58
N MET A 512 36.14 5.73 -4.38
CA MET A 512 37.28 6.65 -4.28
C MET A 512 37.44 7.46 -5.57
N ASN A 513 37.44 6.79 -6.73
CA ASN A 513 37.52 7.45 -8.05
C ASN A 513 36.40 8.50 -8.25
N MET A 514 35.15 8.20 -7.85
CA MET A 514 34.05 9.18 -7.91
C MET A 514 34.24 10.33 -6.90
N SER A 515 34.83 10.07 -5.74
CA SER A 515 35.09 11.10 -4.73
C SER A 515 36.23 12.05 -5.12
N GLU A 516 37.17 11.61 -5.97
CA GLU A 516 38.26 12.46 -6.49
C GLU A 516 37.81 13.39 -7.63
N MET A 517 36.94 12.91 -8.52
CA MET A 517 36.41 13.70 -9.66
C MET A 517 35.14 14.49 -9.31
N GLY A 518 34.37 14.04 -8.33
CA GLY A 518 33.02 14.51 -8.06
C GLY A 518 31.97 13.95 -9.04
N PRO A 519 30.68 13.93 -8.68
CA PRO A 519 29.67 13.14 -9.40
C PRO A 519 29.49 13.50 -10.88
N LYS A 520 29.52 14.80 -11.24
CA LYS A 520 29.29 15.23 -12.62
C LYS A 520 30.42 14.81 -13.55
N GLU A 521 31.66 15.10 -13.18
CA GLU A 521 32.84 14.73 -13.97
C GLU A 521 33.01 13.20 -14.03
N TYR A 522 32.59 12.49 -12.97
CA TYR A 522 32.55 11.03 -12.97
C TYR A 522 31.54 10.46 -13.99
N ILE A 523 30.35 11.08 -14.17
CA ILE A 523 29.41 10.67 -15.24
C ILE A 523 30.04 10.83 -16.62
N ASP A 524 30.70 11.97 -16.88
CA ASP A 524 31.39 12.23 -18.15
C ASP A 524 32.58 11.27 -18.36
N HIS A 525 33.30 10.93 -17.29
CA HIS A 525 34.34 9.88 -17.29
C HIS A 525 33.75 8.52 -17.66
N CYS A 526 32.63 8.11 -17.05
CA CYS A 526 31.95 6.85 -17.34
C CYS A 526 31.47 6.79 -18.79
N ALA A 527 30.86 7.87 -19.30
CA ALA A 527 30.44 7.97 -20.70
C ALA A 527 31.63 7.77 -21.65
N LYS A 528 32.74 8.47 -21.39
CA LYS A 528 33.98 8.33 -22.15
C LYS A 528 34.55 6.92 -22.08
N LYS A 529 34.59 6.30 -20.90
CA LYS A 529 35.12 4.93 -20.71
C LYS A 529 34.27 3.87 -21.43
N VAL A 530 32.94 3.97 -21.36
CA VAL A 530 32.06 3.09 -22.13
C VAL A 530 32.30 3.27 -23.63
N GLN A 531 32.39 4.52 -24.12
CA GLN A 531 32.67 4.81 -25.52
C GLN A 531 34.03 4.28 -25.98
N GLU A 532 35.09 4.46 -25.19
CA GLU A 532 36.43 3.90 -25.43
C GLU A 532 36.44 2.37 -25.49
N ARG A 533 35.53 1.69 -24.78
CA ARG A 533 35.49 0.21 -24.69
C ARG A 533 34.65 -0.45 -25.78
N ILE A 534 33.62 0.23 -26.29
CA ILE A 534 32.73 -0.26 -27.35
C ILE A 534 33.17 0.15 -28.76
N CYS A 535 33.85 1.29 -28.91
CA CYS A 535 34.52 1.63 -30.15
C CYS A 535 35.69 0.66 -30.37
N PRO A 536 35.77 -0.06 -31.50
CA PRO A 536 36.97 -0.80 -31.83
C PRO A 536 38.10 0.21 -32.06
N THR A 537 39.08 0.25 -31.14
CA THR A 537 40.30 1.05 -31.32
C THR A 537 40.88 0.73 -32.70
N PRO A 538 41.10 1.72 -33.58
CA PRO A 538 41.65 1.45 -34.90
C PRO A 538 43.04 0.87 -34.73
N THR A 539 43.18 -0.44 -34.95
CA THR A 539 44.46 -1.15 -34.92
C THR A 539 45.46 -0.36 -35.76
N PRO A 540 46.53 0.20 -35.18
CA PRO A 540 47.39 1.16 -35.87
C PRO A 540 47.90 0.52 -37.14
N ALA A 541 47.49 1.08 -38.28
CA ALA A 541 47.39 0.35 -39.54
C ALA A 541 48.66 -0.46 -39.80
N ARG A 542 48.53 -1.80 -39.71
CA ARG A 542 49.63 -2.76 -39.82
C ARG A 542 50.39 -2.43 -41.09
N ARG A 543 51.55 -1.73 -40.96
CA ARG A 543 52.23 -1.10 -42.09
C ARG A 543 52.37 -2.13 -43.21
N VAL A 544 51.56 -1.95 -44.26
CA VAL A 544 51.75 -2.68 -45.51
C VAL A 544 53.12 -2.23 -45.96
N ARG A 545 54.11 -3.13 -45.85
CA ARG A 545 55.42 -2.91 -46.45
C ARG A 545 55.17 -2.85 -47.94
N HIS A 546 55.09 -1.63 -48.48
CA HIS A 546 55.33 -1.39 -49.88
C HIS A 546 56.75 -1.89 -50.18
N LEU A 547 56.83 -3.15 -50.58
CA LEU A 547 58.03 -3.69 -51.20
C LEU A 547 58.24 -2.88 -52.49
N PRO A 548 59.43 -2.28 -52.70
CA PRO A 548 59.68 -1.52 -53.91
C PRO A 548 59.58 -2.42 -55.14
N SER A 549 59.14 -1.83 -56.25
CA SER A 549 58.96 -2.49 -57.54
C SER A 549 60.25 -3.15 -58.03
N SER A 550 60.14 -4.38 -58.54
CA SER A 550 61.25 -5.17 -59.06
C SER A 550 62.01 -4.48 -60.19
N SER A 551 63.34 -4.52 -60.13
CA SER A 551 64.23 -4.34 -61.29
C SER A 551 64.43 -5.68 -62.02
N SER A 552 64.95 -5.63 -63.25
CA SER A 552 64.85 -6.72 -64.23
C SER A 552 66.17 -7.44 -64.56
N SER A 553 66.11 -8.79 -64.59
CA SER A 553 66.91 -9.68 -65.46
C SER A 553 68.42 -9.82 -65.21
N PRO A 554 69.12 -10.84 -65.78
CA PRO A 554 68.70 -12.18 -66.25
C PRO A 554 69.53 -13.34 -65.63
N GLU A 555 69.34 -14.58 -66.12
CA GLU A 555 70.31 -15.72 -66.16
C GLU A 555 70.84 -16.32 -64.81
N ASP A 556 70.97 -17.64 -64.58
CA ASP A 556 70.79 -18.86 -65.38
C ASP A 556 70.71 -20.13 -64.47
N SER A 557 70.44 -21.32 -65.04
CA SER A 557 70.77 -22.69 -64.57
C SER A 557 69.93 -23.46 -63.51
N ALA A 558 69.65 -24.74 -63.85
CA ALA A 558 69.42 -25.93 -62.97
C ALA A 558 68.06 -26.23 -62.25
N ILE A 559 67.10 -26.69 -63.06
CA ILE A 559 66.04 -27.75 -62.90
C ILE A 559 66.17 -28.81 -61.75
N PRO A 560 65.11 -29.61 -61.37
CA PRO A 560 63.97 -29.33 -60.45
C PRO A 560 63.79 -30.51 -59.40
N PRO A 561 62.60 -31.10 -59.07
CA PRO A 561 61.22 -30.60 -58.85
C PRO A 561 60.59 -31.02 -57.49
N THR A 562 59.60 -30.27 -56.96
CA THR A 562 58.30 -30.86 -56.53
C THR A 562 57.20 -29.82 -56.30
N VAL A 563 56.06 -30.07 -56.94
CA VAL A 563 54.71 -29.46 -56.83
C VAL A 563 53.74 -30.62 -57.16
N PRO A 564 52.39 -30.58 -56.94
CA PRO A 564 51.46 -29.43 -56.87
C PRO A 564 50.66 -29.41 -55.52
N PHE A 565 49.52 -28.74 -55.27
CA PHE A 565 48.37 -28.44 -56.14
C PHE A 565 47.53 -27.23 -55.67
N SER A 566 46.90 -26.56 -56.65
CA SER A 566 45.90 -25.50 -56.46
C SER A 566 44.48 -26.06 -56.45
N VAL A 567 43.67 -25.73 -55.44
CA VAL A 567 42.26 -26.16 -55.39
C VAL A 567 41.40 -25.21 -56.23
N GLN A 568 40.79 -25.76 -57.29
CA GLN A 568 39.82 -25.04 -58.11
C GLN A 568 38.43 -25.04 -57.46
N LEU A 569 37.63 -24.01 -57.77
CA LEU A 569 36.19 -23.97 -57.48
C LEU A 569 35.47 -25.06 -58.30
N ALA A 570 34.64 -25.87 -57.64
CA ALA A 570 33.87 -26.94 -58.27
C ALA A 570 32.37 -26.61 -58.33
N THR A 571 31.78 -26.73 -59.52
CA THR A 571 30.34 -26.67 -59.76
C THR A 571 29.65 -28.01 -59.47
N PRO A 572 28.31 -28.03 -59.27
CA PRO A 572 27.63 -29.22 -58.77
C PRO A 572 27.06 -30.14 -59.87
N ASP A 573 27.67 -31.30 -60.12
CA ASP A 573 26.93 -32.44 -60.72
C ASP A 573 27.55 -33.84 -60.45
N GLN A 574 27.06 -34.48 -59.37
CA GLN A 574 27.00 -35.95 -59.19
C GLN A 574 28.37 -36.74 -59.11
N PRO A 575 28.39 -38.09 -59.09
CA PRO A 575 28.19 -38.80 -57.82
C PRO A 575 29.14 -39.99 -57.54
N ARG A 576 29.31 -40.38 -56.26
CA ARG A 576 29.41 -41.82 -55.85
C ARG A 576 29.30 -42.07 -54.34
N LYS A 577 29.07 -43.35 -54.02
CA LYS A 577 28.97 -43.97 -52.67
C LYS A 577 30.28 -44.80 -52.45
N ARG A 578 30.72 -45.27 -51.27
CA ARG A 578 30.16 -45.36 -49.90
C ARG A 578 31.28 -45.78 -48.91
N LEU A 579 31.08 -45.59 -47.59
CA LEU A 579 31.76 -46.27 -46.45
C LEU A 579 33.24 -45.88 -46.17
N LEU A 580 33.75 -45.81 -44.92
CA LEU A 580 33.22 -46.18 -43.59
C LEU A 580 33.80 -45.31 -42.43
N ASN A 581 33.18 -45.44 -41.24
CA ASN A 581 33.60 -45.06 -39.87
C ASN A 581 33.32 -43.66 -39.28
N SER A 582 32.65 -43.69 -38.11
CA SER A 582 32.55 -42.71 -37.00
C SER A 582 32.59 -41.20 -37.35
N SER A 583 31.50 -40.51 -37.71
CA SER A 583 30.21 -40.26 -37.01
C SER A 583 30.21 -39.11 -35.99
N VAL A 584 30.21 -37.87 -36.48
CA VAL A 584 29.93 -36.65 -35.70
C VAL A 584 28.43 -36.32 -35.69
N PHE A 585 28.00 -35.65 -34.62
CA PHE A 585 26.72 -35.01 -34.32
C PHE A 585 25.94 -34.43 -35.52
N ARG A 586 24.58 -34.49 -35.49
CA ARG A 586 23.72 -33.90 -36.53
C ARG A 586 22.36 -33.41 -35.99
N TYR A 587 21.97 -32.19 -36.36
CA TYR A 587 20.66 -31.59 -36.08
C TYR A 587 19.53 -32.18 -36.98
N PRO A 588 18.28 -32.26 -36.48
CA PRO A 588 17.09 -32.56 -37.29
C PRO A 588 16.00 -31.47 -37.28
N SER A 589 15.49 -31.08 -38.46
CA SER A 589 14.16 -30.51 -38.70
C SER A 589 13.87 -30.48 -40.22
N PRO A 590 12.61 -30.37 -40.73
CA PRO A 590 11.30 -30.56 -40.08
C PRO A 590 10.31 -31.52 -40.84
N THR A 591 9.14 -31.78 -40.21
CA THR A 591 7.79 -32.08 -40.80
C THR A 591 7.36 -33.43 -41.45
N ARG A 592 6.18 -33.91 -40.94
CA ARG A 592 4.98 -34.53 -41.60
C ARG A 592 4.91 -36.02 -42.08
N ARG A 593 4.01 -36.78 -41.40
CA ARG A 593 3.03 -37.83 -41.87
C ARG A 593 3.64 -39.13 -42.53
N THR A 594 2.99 -40.32 -42.62
CA THR A 594 1.59 -40.81 -42.54
C THR A 594 1.44 -42.27 -41.98
N ARG A 595 0.28 -42.62 -41.36
CA ARG A 595 -0.63 -43.80 -41.60
C ARG A 595 -0.03 -45.19 -41.99
N GLY A 596 -0.39 -46.37 -41.44
CA GLY A 596 -1.27 -46.78 -40.31
C GLY A 596 -1.85 -48.23 -40.45
N LYS A 597 -2.50 -48.76 -39.38
CA LYS A 597 -3.41 -49.95 -39.26
C LYS A 597 -2.92 -51.42 -39.45
N THR A 598 -3.16 -52.25 -38.42
CA THR A 598 -3.69 -53.65 -38.50
C THR A 598 -4.41 -54.07 -37.19
N MET A 599 -5.23 -55.13 -37.21
CA MET A 599 -6.11 -55.67 -36.13
C MET A 599 -6.70 -57.04 -36.59
N PRO A 600 -7.55 -57.80 -35.85
CA PRO A 600 -7.79 -58.05 -34.39
C PRO A 600 -7.65 -59.60 -34.12
N PRO A 601 -8.46 -60.38 -33.34
CA PRO A 601 -9.33 -60.20 -32.14
C PRO A 601 -8.90 -61.18 -30.97
N PRO A 602 -9.70 -61.59 -29.95
CA PRO A 602 -11.05 -61.19 -29.48
C PRO A 602 -11.14 -60.78 -27.97
N ARG A 603 -12.39 -60.69 -27.47
CA ARG A 603 -12.89 -60.18 -26.15
C ARG A 603 -13.00 -61.28 -25.06
N PRO A 604 -13.34 -61.03 -23.78
CA PRO A 604 -14.03 -59.84 -23.18
C PRO A 604 -13.43 -59.36 -21.81
N ASP A 605 -14.03 -58.52 -20.93
CA ASP A 605 -15.28 -57.71 -20.93
C ASP A 605 -15.15 -56.32 -20.22
N THR A 606 -16.10 -55.92 -19.34
CA THR A 606 -16.43 -54.54 -18.89
C THR A 606 -17.27 -54.55 -17.57
N PRO A 607 -17.78 -53.42 -17.00
CA PRO A 607 -17.33 -52.00 -16.98
C PRO A 607 -17.44 -51.25 -15.61
N ALA A 608 -16.69 -50.14 -15.45
CA ALA A 608 -17.05 -48.87 -14.78
C ALA A 608 -15.78 -47.96 -14.71
N GLY A 609 -15.76 -46.63 -14.88
CA GLY A 609 -16.81 -45.61 -15.08
C GLY A 609 -16.76 -44.57 -13.95
N SER A 610 -16.50 -43.26 -14.15
CA SER A 610 -16.24 -42.45 -15.37
C SER A 610 -15.64 -41.08 -15.01
N ALA A 611 -14.90 -40.41 -15.92
CA ALA A 611 -14.47 -39.01 -15.75
C ALA A 611 -14.33 -38.25 -17.09
N LEU A 612 -14.56 -36.92 -17.01
CA LEU A 612 -14.38 -35.77 -17.94
C LEU A 612 -13.83 -35.98 -19.38
N GLU A 613 -14.34 -35.20 -20.35
CA GLU A 613 -13.68 -33.98 -20.90
C GLU A 613 -14.43 -33.32 -22.10
N THR A 614 -13.95 -32.14 -22.55
CA THR A 614 -14.13 -31.46 -23.86
C THR A 614 -15.43 -30.69 -24.19
N SER A 615 -15.45 -29.66 -25.08
CA SER A 615 -14.44 -28.62 -25.43
C SER A 615 -15.01 -27.52 -26.37
N ALA A 616 -14.56 -26.28 -26.18
CA ALA A 616 -14.51 -25.09 -27.06
C ALA A 616 -15.11 -25.04 -28.50
N ALA A 617 -15.95 -24.00 -28.71
CA ALA A 617 -15.87 -22.91 -29.73
C ALA A 617 -15.91 -23.13 -31.27
N SER A 618 -16.70 -22.27 -31.94
CA SER A 618 -16.37 -21.60 -33.23
C SER A 618 -17.30 -20.38 -33.48
N ALA A 619 -17.00 -19.51 -34.46
CA ALA A 619 -17.65 -18.21 -34.67
C ALA A 619 -18.11 -17.94 -36.12
N ALA A 620 -19.05 -17.00 -36.34
CA ALA A 620 -19.25 -16.25 -37.60
C ALA A 620 -20.18 -15.02 -37.45
N SER A 621 -19.89 -13.97 -38.22
CA SER A 621 -20.74 -12.80 -38.58
C SER A 621 -20.34 -12.38 -40.02
N PRO A 622 -21.17 -11.70 -40.86
CA PRO A 622 -21.77 -10.37 -40.63
C PRO A 622 -23.24 -10.31 -41.17
N SER A 623 -23.88 -9.26 -41.71
CA SER A 623 -23.59 -7.84 -42.06
C SER A 623 -24.91 -7.06 -42.29
N GLY A 624 -24.94 -5.75 -42.04
CA GLY A 624 -26.03 -4.87 -42.54
C GLY A 624 -26.08 -3.46 -41.95
N LEU A 625 -26.01 -2.44 -42.82
CA LEU A 625 -26.20 -0.99 -42.56
C LEU A 625 -27.16 -0.44 -43.67
N PRO A 626 -27.73 0.78 -43.61
CA PRO A 626 -27.29 1.96 -42.83
C PRO A 626 -28.37 2.85 -42.15
N ALA A 627 -27.88 3.73 -41.26
CA ALA A 627 -28.27 5.13 -40.97
C ALA A 627 -29.74 5.57 -40.82
N VAL A 628 -30.04 6.28 -39.71
CA VAL A 628 -30.20 7.76 -39.66
C VAL A 628 -30.32 8.21 -38.17
N ALA A 629 -29.85 9.43 -37.85
CA ALA A 629 -29.93 10.10 -36.54
C ALA A 629 -30.92 11.30 -36.64
N PRO A 630 -31.42 11.97 -35.56
CA PRO A 630 -30.71 12.23 -34.29
C PRO A 630 -31.60 12.36 -33.01
N SER A 631 -31.04 13.01 -31.98
CA SER A 631 -31.66 13.64 -30.79
C SER A 631 -31.78 12.83 -29.48
N SER A 632 -31.92 13.57 -28.37
CA SER A 632 -31.59 13.22 -26.97
C SER A 632 -32.59 13.92 -26.02
N PRO A 633 -32.56 13.72 -24.67
CA PRO A 633 -31.89 12.71 -23.84
C PRO A 633 -32.97 11.98 -22.94
N PRO A 634 -32.88 11.67 -21.62
CA PRO A 634 -33.74 10.63 -21.00
C PRO A 634 -34.88 11.14 -20.10
N GLN A 635 -35.80 10.22 -19.73
CA GLN A 635 -36.75 10.37 -18.62
C GLN A 635 -36.91 9.05 -17.85
N ASP A 636 -37.34 9.16 -16.59
CA ASP A 636 -37.47 8.08 -15.60
C ASP A 636 -38.65 7.13 -15.86
N CYS A 637 -38.58 5.90 -15.31
CA CYS A 637 -39.62 5.38 -14.42
C CYS A 637 -39.30 4.01 -13.78
N VAL A 638 -39.29 3.98 -12.44
CA VAL A 638 -40.01 3.06 -11.53
C VAL A 638 -40.41 1.65 -12.04
N ARG A 639 -39.93 0.61 -11.34
CA ARG A 639 -40.64 -0.64 -10.94
C ARG A 639 -39.67 -1.62 -10.22
N ASN A 640 -40.07 -2.49 -9.28
CA ASN A 640 -41.31 -2.61 -8.50
C ASN A 640 -41.02 -3.41 -7.19
N GLU A 641 -41.92 -3.36 -6.21
CA GLU A 641 -41.88 -4.23 -5.02
C GLU A 641 -42.48 -5.64 -5.29
N SER A 642 -42.11 -6.60 -4.44
CA SER A 642 -42.82 -7.89 -4.22
C SER A 642 -42.43 -8.50 -2.86
N GLN A 643 -43.39 -9.00 -2.08
CA GLN A 643 -43.22 -9.50 -0.69
C GLN A 643 -43.53 -11.01 -0.57
N ASP A 644 -42.88 -11.71 0.37
CA ASP A 644 -43.27 -12.97 1.06
C ASP A 644 -42.07 -13.47 1.92
N ALA A 645 -42.16 -14.39 2.91
CA ALA A 645 -43.15 -14.65 3.97
C ALA A 645 -42.60 -15.69 4.99
N GLY A 646 -43.03 -15.64 6.26
CA GLY A 646 -42.72 -16.61 7.34
C GLY A 646 -41.39 -16.33 8.10
N GLU A 647 -41.33 -16.17 9.42
CA GLU A 647 -41.74 -17.04 10.56
C GLU A 647 -40.87 -18.31 10.74
N ASN A 648 -40.42 -18.72 11.95
CA ASN A 648 -40.73 -18.26 13.31
C ASN A 648 -39.61 -18.65 14.34
N ALA A 649 -39.39 -17.83 15.40
CA ALA A 649 -38.72 -18.16 16.69
C ALA A 649 -37.21 -18.60 16.67
N LYS A 650 -36.39 -18.51 17.75
CA LYS A 650 -36.61 -18.14 19.17
C LYS A 650 -35.32 -17.75 19.94
N ASP A 651 -35.48 -16.97 21.03
CA ASP A 651 -34.62 -16.74 22.22
C ASP A 651 -33.16 -16.22 22.06
N PRO A 652 -32.75 -15.12 22.76
CA PRO A 652 -31.38 -14.55 22.70
C PRO A 652 -30.52 -14.83 23.94
N SER A 653 -29.20 -15.01 23.73
CA SER A 653 -28.15 -14.77 24.73
C SER A 653 -27.36 -13.53 24.32
N GLY A 654 -27.26 -12.52 25.18
CA GLY A 654 -26.63 -11.24 24.85
C GLY A 654 -25.12 -11.23 25.07
N ASP A 655 -24.41 -10.54 24.17
CA ASP A 655 -23.08 -9.99 24.39
C ASP A 655 -23.14 -8.46 24.16
N GLU A 656 -22.54 -7.68 25.06
CA GLU A 656 -22.47 -6.22 24.93
C GLU A 656 -21.35 -5.85 23.95
N MET A 657 -21.71 -5.50 22.71
CA MET A 657 -20.76 -4.90 21.76
C MET A 657 -20.69 -3.38 21.92
N ASP A 658 -19.51 -2.87 22.26
CA ASP A 658 -19.18 -1.44 22.22
C ASP A 658 -19.28 -0.90 20.77
N VAL A 659 -20.42 -0.28 20.43
CA VAL A 659 -20.61 0.37 19.12
C VAL A 659 -19.89 1.71 19.11
N ALA A 660 -18.64 1.70 18.63
CA ALA A 660 -17.76 2.86 18.54
C ALA A 660 -17.63 3.38 17.09
N GLU A 661 -18.65 4.06 16.57
CA GLU A 661 -18.59 4.72 15.26
C GLU A 661 -19.45 6.01 15.19
N ASP A 662 -19.29 6.76 14.09
CA ASP A 662 -20.06 7.94 13.65
C ASP A 662 -20.20 9.19 14.55
N PHE A 663 -19.32 10.19 14.32
CA PHE A 663 -19.68 11.61 14.42
C PHE A 663 -18.79 12.55 13.56
N GLN A 664 -18.53 12.19 12.30
CA GLN A 664 -17.52 12.86 11.45
C GLN A 664 -18.09 13.91 10.45
N GLY A 665 -19.40 14.18 10.47
CA GLY A 665 -20.09 14.94 9.42
C GLY A 665 -20.44 16.41 9.69
N ASP A 666 -20.08 16.98 10.84
CA ASP A 666 -20.49 18.34 11.24
C ASP A 666 -19.31 19.35 11.38
N GLU A 667 -18.08 18.95 11.08
CA GLU A 667 -16.88 19.79 11.25
C GLU A 667 -16.63 20.76 10.08
N GLU A 668 -17.09 20.43 8.86
CA GLU A 668 -16.98 21.30 7.67
C GLU A 668 -17.72 22.65 7.83
N ALA A 669 -18.77 22.70 8.65
CA ALA A 669 -19.54 23.92 8.88
C ALA A 669 -18.74 25.02 9.60
N ALA A 670 -17.72 24.65 10.38
CA ALA A 670 -16.93 25.59 11.18
C ALA A 670 -15.84 26.33 10.37
N GLN A 671 -15.43 25.79 9.21
CA GLN A 671 -14.31 26.36 8.43
C GLN A 671 -14.72 27.55 7.53
N HIS A 672 -16.02 27.85 7.42
CA HIS A 672 -16.54 28.85 6.48
C HIS A 672 -16.94 30.21 7.09
N LEU A 673 -16.77 30.41 8.40
CA LEU A 673 -17.10 31.67 9.11
C LEU A 673 -15.85 32.25 9.81
N GLY A 674 -14.88 32.69 9.02
CA GLY A 674 -13.62 33.24 9.56
C GLY A 674 -12.81 34.07 8.57
N LEU A 675 -13.39 35.13 7.98
CA LEU A 675 -12.63 36.18 7.26
C LEU A 675 -13.43 37.49 7.05
N SER A 676 -13.48 38.35 8.08
CA SER A 676 -13.62 39.82 7.92
C SER A 676 -13.53 40.53 9.28
N GLU A 677 -12.49 41.36 9.43
CA GLU A 677 -12.19 42.32 10.53
C GLU A 677 -12.17 41.78 11.97
#